data_AF-A0A2P5WQQ1-F1
#
_entry.id   AF-A0A2P5WQQ1-F1
#
_cell.length_a   1.000
_cell.length_b   1.000
_cell.length_c   1.000
_cell.angle_alpha   90.00
_cell.angle_beta   90.00
_cell.angle_gamma   90.00
#
_symmetry.space_group_name_H-M   'P 1'
#
loop_
_entity.id
_entity.type
_entity.pdbx_description
1 polymer ?
#
loop_
_entity_poly.entity_id
_entity_poly.type
_entity_poly.pdbx_seq_one_letter_code
_entity_poly.pdbx_strand_id
1 'polypeptide(L)'
;MSGEGVEEVVQVPETREDESLKPEAQFSETNGDLSKENAELDANLSSDDAHDKLLQTVTELKFENEVLKSQLDSFKNFQSENDVPSQQTNVSGKETKFSADVKELHDRIESLSRELDEEKQTRVAAEEALKHLREVYTEADAKAQDLSGKLAEAQKKLDQEIKEREEKYNELDSKFNRLHKRAKQRIQEVQKEKDDLEARLREVNETLEQASSQQSGLQQELERTRQQANEALKAMDAERQQLRSANNKLRDNIEELRHSMQPKEDAIEALQQSILEKDQMLEDLQGLLQLADEKRQASLAEAAAKHQKNIESLEAQLADALSDRSKATETISSMQVLLAEKESKIAEMDAASTGEAARLRAIVESIKGELAHLKHEHEKEKESWEAASLAFKTKLEVAESNCIRAEIEAAKMRSQLELEASLQTQMLSTREAELAAAKEEVSRLEREFSSYKIRAHALLQKKDAELAAAKESEQTKALEDALKEVERELSLISTERDTVRQELQDLLHNHDKEIAERDAALENTKQQIKSLESNLHSANARHQSEKAAWEIDLKNLEETWRCNTDVKHLLQKMKHPLVKIIRKELEETKLQYKRLKEEHASLRDLADKMIEEKDKEICRLLDDNKNLQRSLESRQLVDHTENYNTATQKQDAPNLNTSAAEQQILLLARQQAQREEELAQSQRHILALQEEIEELERENRLHSQQEAMLKEELRNMERSKRREGVDMTYLKNVIIKLLETGEMEALLPVVGMLLQFSPEEMQKCQQAYRTYTDVPSSQANEASGGPTLSLFSRFSFS
;
A
#
# COMPACT_ATOMS: atom_id res chain seq x y z
N MET A 1 -57.14 -21.98 13.78
CA MET A 1 -57.67 -21.97 12.39
C MET A 1 -56.75 -21.11 11.56
N SER A 2 -56.42 -21.38 10.29
CA SER A 2 -56.38 -22.62 9.49
C SER A 2 -55.76 -22.27 8.12
N GLY A 3 -54.97 -23.15 7.50
CA GLY A 3 -54.29 -22.89 6.21
C GLY A 3 -52.95 -22.15 6.38
N GLU A 4 -51.76 -22.73 6.17
CA GLU A 4 -51.36 -24.08 5.70
C GLU A 4 -51.50 -24.36 4.19
N GLY A 5 -50.40 -24.86 3.57
CA GLY A 5 -50.30 -25.33 2.18
C GLY A 5 -49.81 -24.30 1.15
N VAL A 6 -49.10 -24.61 0.05
CA VAL A 6 -48.43 -25.82 -0.53
C VAL A 6 -47.42 -25.22 -1.55
N GLU A 7 -46.11 -25.49 -1.65
CA GLU A 7 -45.29 -26.73 -1.69
C GLU A 7 -45.23 -27.43 -3.08
N GLU A 8 -44.21 -27.11 -3.89
CA GLU A 8 -43.77 -27.84 -5.09
C GLU A 8 -42.26 -27.51 -5.31
N VAL A 9 -41.21 -28.36 -5.20
CA VAL A 9 -40.94 -29.83 -5.24
C VAL A 9 -40.34 -30.28 -6.59
N VAL A 10 -39.45 -31.29 -6.55
CA VAL A 10 -38.66 -31.89 -7.67
C VAL A 10 -37.44 -31.02 -8.09
N GLN A 11 -36.20 -31.51 -8.26
CA GLN A 11 -35.69 -32.88 -8.47
C GLN A 11 -34.33 -33.17 -7.78
N VAL A 12 -34.06 -34.44 -7.43
CA VAL A 12 -32.74 -34.99 -7.03
C VAL A 12 -32.61 -36.39 -7.65
N PRO A 13 -31.43 -36.75 -8.19
CA PRO A 13 -30.65 -37.93 -7.72
C PRO A 13 -29.19 -37.51 -7.40
N GLU A 14 -28.39 -38.16 -6.54
CA GLU A 14 -27.93 -39.57 -6.53
C GLU A 14 -27.11 -39.96 -7.80
N THR A 15 -25.98 -40.70 -7.75
CA THR A 15 -25.21 -41.31 -6.66
C THR A 15 -23.75 -41.65 -7.13
N ARG A 16 -22.89 -42.03 -6.17
CA ARG A 16 -21.82 -43.08 -6.24
C ARG A 16 -20.41 -42.86 -6.86
N GLU A 17 -19.42 -43.29 -6.06
CA GLU A 17 -18.37 -44.32 -6.33
C GLU A 17 -17.69 -44.38 -7.71
N ASP A 18 -16.45 -43.88 -7.83
CA ASP A 18 -15.16 -44.62 -7.80
C ASP A 18 -13.99 -43.60 -7.91
N GLU A 19 -12.81 -43.75 -7.30
CA GLU A 19 -11.74 -44.78 -7.37
C GLU A 19 -10.91 -44.75 -8.67
N SER A 20 -9.62 -45.14 -8.56
CA SER A 20 -8.65 -45.31 -9.65
C SER A 20 -8.12 -44.02 -10.35
N LEU A 21 -6.88 -43.96 -10.86
CA LEU A 21 -5.67 -44.79 -10.67
C LEU A 21 -4.40 -44.02 -11.09
N LYS A 22 -3.21 -44.51 -10.72
CA LYS A 22 -1.97 -44.29 -11.52
C LYS A 22 -2.04 -45.18 -12.77
N PRO A 23 -1.40 -44.82 -13.89
CA PRO A 23 -0.19 -45.59 -14.19
C PRO A 23 0.95 -44.80 -14.87
N GLU A 24 2.00 -45.58 -15.11
CA GLU A 24 3.27 -45.30 -15.74
C GLU A 24 3.27 -44.56 -17.09
N ALA A 25 4.41 -43.94 -17.42
CA ALA A 25 4.80 -43.62 -18.78
C ALA A 25 5.99 -44.51 -19.18
N GLN A 26 5.78 -45.43 -20.13
CA GLN A 26 6.84 -46.26 -20.71
C GLN A 26 6.48 -46.70 -22.15
N PHE A 27 7.37 -46.42 -23.10
CA PHE A 27 7.45 -47.01 -24.45
C PHE A 27 6.27 -46.72 -25.42
N SER A 28 6.43 -46.68 -26.75
CA SER A 28 7.61 -46.79 -27.63
C SER A 28 7.30 -46.33 -29.07
N GLU A 29 8.32 -45.90 -29.83
CA GLU A 29 8.39 -45.85 -31.32
C GLU A 29 7.42 -44.87 -32.07
N THR A 30 7.66 -44.33 -33.27
CA THR A 30 8.82 -44.16 -34.22
C THR A 30 8.45 -43.02 -35.22
N ASN A 31 9.29 -42.44 -36.11
CA ASN A 31 10.71 -42.64 -36.49
C ASN A 31 11.35 -41.35 -37.07
N GLY A 32 12.68 -41.31 -37.18
CA GLY A 32 13.45 -40.45 -38.10
C GLY A 32 13.72 -38.99 -37.67
N ASP A 33 14.85 -38.37 -38.03
CA ASP A 33 16.10 -38.91 -38.62
C ASP A 33 17.28 -37.94 -38.38
N LEU A 34 18.52 -38.48 -38.31
CA LEU A 34 19.83 -37.79 -38.18
C LEU A 34 20.05 -36.89 -36.93
N SER A 35 21.23 -36.80 -36.31
CA SER A 35 22.50 -37.55 -36.43
C SER A 35 23.43 -37.25 -35.25
N LYS A 36 24.25 -38.23 -34.82
CA LYS A 36 25.61 -38.08 -34.22
C LYS A 36 25.76 -37.44 -32.82
N GLU A 37 26.70 -37.85 -31.95
CA GLU A 37 27.48 -39.11 -31.86
C GLU A 37 28.03 -39.29 -30.40
N ASN A 38 28.15 -40.55 -29.97
CA ASN A 38 28.71 -41.16 -28.73
C ASN A 38 29.57 -40.28 -27.78
N ALA A 39 29.42 -40.30 -26.44
CA ALA A 39 29.23 -41.38 -25.45
C ALA A 39 30.52 -42.15 -25.05
N GLU A 40 30.89 -42.05 -23.77
CA GLU A 40 31.86 -42.91 -23.08
C GLU A 40 31.16 -44.15 -22.49
N LEU A 41 31.80 -45.33 -22.52
CA LEU A 41 31.80 -46.30 -21.40
C LEU A 41 32.76 -47.49 -21.64
N ASP A 42 33.15 -48.09 -20.51
CA ASP A 42 33.92 -49.33 -20.26
C ASP A 42 34.31 -50.27 -21.42
N ALA A 43 35.60 -50.69 -21.40
CA ALA A 43 36.12 -51.83 -22.16
C ALA A 43 37.30 -52.51 -21.42
N ASN A 44 37.03 -53.16 -20.28
CA ASN A 44 38.04 -53.85 -19.48
C ASN A 44 37.89 -55.39 -19.55
N LEU A 45 38.46 -56.02 -20.59
CA LEU A 45 38.60 -57.48 -20.73
C LEU A 45 39.64 -57.86 -21.82
N SER A 46 40.23 -59.07 -21.72
CA SER A 46 41.18 -59.71 -22.65
C SER A 46 42.65 -59.21 -22.71
N SER A 47 43.31 -59.03 -21.56
CA SER A 47 44.78 -58.85 -21.52
C SER A 47 45.59 -60.09 -21.96
N ASP A 48 45.06 -61.30 -21.74
CA ASP A 48 45.80 -62.55 -22.00
C ASP A 48 45.96 -62.84 -23.50
N ASP A 49 44.92 -62.67 -24.31
CA ASP A 49 44.98 -62.93 -25.77
C ASP A 49 45.95 -61.99 -26.51
N ALA A 50 46.19 -60.79 -25.97
CA ALA A 50 47.24 -59.89 -26.41
C ALA A 50 48.64 -60.33 -25.93
N HIS A 51 48.75 -60.87 -24.71
CA HIS A 51 50.01 -61.38 -24.17
C HIS A 51 50.46 -62.68 -24.86
N ASP A 52 49.53 -63.60 -25.14
CA ASP A 52 49.80 -64.84 -25.88
C ASP A 52 50.17 -64.56 -27.34
N LYS A 53 49.53 -63.60 -28.00
CA LYS A 53 49.99 -63.12 -29.34
C LYS A 53 51.37 -62.47 -29.27
N LEU A 54 51.69 -61.75 -28.20
CA LEU A 54 53.04 -61.19 -28.00
C LEU A 54 54.07 -62.29 -27.71
N LEU A 55 53.71 -63.33 -26.95
CA LEU A 55 54.57 -64.49 -26.71
C LEU A 55 54.75 -65.34 -27.98
N GLN A 56 53.71 -65.50 -28.79
CA GLN A 56 53.80 -66.18 -30.09
C GLN A 56 54.72 -65.40 -31.03
N THR A 57 54.49 -64.10 -31.24
CA THR A 57 55.38 -63.28 -32.08
C THR A 57 56.80 -63.15 -31.53
N VAL A 58 57.01 -63.14 -30.20
CA VAL A 58 58.36 -63.17 -29.59
C VAL A 58 59.02 -64.55 -29.70
N THR A 59 58.27 -65.64 -29.77
CA THR A 59 58.83 -66.99 -30.01
C THR A 59 59.10 -67.25 -31.49
N GLU A 60 58.26 -66.75 -32.39
CA GLU A 60 58.53 -66.72 -33.84
C GLU A 60 59.74 -65.82 -34.13
N LEU A 61 59.79 -64.59 -33.63
CA LEU A 61 60.96 -63.71 -33.76
C LEU A 61 62.22 -64.27 -33.09
N LYS A 62 62.09 -65.08 -32.02
CA LYS A 62 63.23 -65.84 -31.47
C LYS A 62 63.68 -66.95 -32.41
N PHE A 63 62.76 -67.70 -33.00
CA PHE A 63 63.07 -68.76 -33.96
C PHE A 63 63.71 -68.17 -35.23
N GLU A 64 63.18 -67.06 -35.74
CA GLU A 64 63.80 -66.29 -36.83
C GLU A 64 65.17 -65.74 -36.43
N ASN A 65 65.36 -65.19 -35.22
CA ASN A 65 66.67 -64.77 -34.74
C ASN A 65 67.64 -65.95 -34.51
N GLU A 66 67.17 -67.15 -34.18
CA GLU A 66 67.99 -68.34 -34.02
C GLU A 66 68.33 -69.01 -35.36
N VAL A 67 67.43 -68.92 -36.35
CA VAL A 67 67.71 -69.25 -37.76
C VAL A 67 68.68 -68.24 -38.37
N LEU A 68 68.49 -66.93 -38.14
CA LEU A 68 69.41 -65.89 -38.60
C LEU A 68 70.76 -65.97 -37.87
N LYS A 69 70.80 -66.34 -36.58
CA LYS A 69 72.05 -66.69 -35.90
C LYS A 69 72.69 -67.95 -36.47
N SER A 70 71.93 -69.00 -36.74
CA SER A 70 72.46 -70.23 -37.33
C SER A 70 73.01 -69.98 -38.74
N GLN A 71 72.37 -69.12 -39.52
CA GLN A 71 72.89 -68.62 -40.79
C GLN A 71 74.15 -67.78 -40.57
N LEU A 72 74.13 -66.77 -39.70
CA LEU A 72 75.29 -65.92 -39.42
C LEU A 72 76.49 -66.68 -38.86
N ASP A 73 76.29 -67.63 -37.95
CA ASP A 73 77.36 -68.48 -37.41
C ASP A 73 77.80 -69.56 -38.40
N SER A 74 76.93 -69.99 -39.34
CA SER A 74 77.40 -70.75 -40.52
C SER A 74 78.31 -69.90 -41.41
N PHE A 75 77.98 -68.63 -41.65
CA PHE A 75 78.86 -67.70 -42.37
C PHE A 75 80.14 -67.36 -41.58
N LYS A 76 80.06 -67.28 -40.25
CA LYS A 76 81.21 -67.00 -39.36
C LYS A 76 82.22 -68.15 -39.35
N ASN A 77 81.73 -69.39 -39.36
CA ASN A 77 82.57 -70.59 -39.52
C ASN A 77 83.15 -70.73 -40.95
N PHE A 78 82.72 -69.90 -41.92
CA PHE A 78 83.33 -69.79 -43.25
C PHE A 78 84.25 -68.57 -43.43
N GLN A 79 84.47 -67.75 -42.38
CA GLN A 79 85.33 -66.55 -42.46
C GLN A 79 86.32 -66.39 -41.30
N SER A 80 86.74 -67.48 -40.65
CA SER A 80 87.81 -67.43 -39.63
C SER A 80 88.90 -68.51 -39.74
N GLU A 81 88.86 -69.40 -40.74
CA GLU A 81 89.99 -70.29 -41.04
C GLU A 81 89.96 -70.76 -42.51
N ASN A 82 90.54 -69.97 -43.42
CA ASN A 82 91.14 -70.34 -44.71
C ASN A 82 91.41 -69.08 -45.57
N ASP A 83 92.48 -68.33 -45.27
CA ASP A 83 93.05 -67.37 -46.23
C ASP A 83 94.43 -67.85 -46.71
N VAL A 84 94.40 -69.04 -47.32
CA VAL A 84 95.45 -69.60 -48.18
C VAL A 84 94.76 -70.22 -49.38
N PRO A 85 94.56 -69.44 -50.45
CA PRO A 85 95.40 -69.64 -51.63
C PRO A 85 95.79 -68.29 -52.30
N SER A 86 96.86 -68.16 -53.08
CA SER A 86 97.18 -69.05 -54.19
C SER A 86 98.65 -69.02 -54.59
N GLN A 87 99.10 -70.09 -55.23
CA GLN A 87 100.34 -70.09 -56.01
C GLN A 87 100.13 -69.35 -57.34
N GLN A 88 100.94 -68.35 -57.64
CA GLN A 88 101.57 -68.30 -58.98
C GLN A 88 103.02 -67.79 -58.93
N THR A 89 103.94 -68.76 -58.95
CA THR A 89 104.85 -69.08 -60.08
C THR A 89 105.70 -67.96 -60.72
N ASN A 90 106.71 -68.41 -61.49
CA ASN A 90 107.98 -67.78 -61.84
C ASN A 90 109.00 -67.95 -60.66
N VAL A 91 110.29 -68.25 -60.79
CA VAL A 91 111.22 -68.52 -61.91
C VAL A 91 111.72 -67.28 -62.66
N SER A 92 113.04 -67.11 -62.75
CA SER A 92 113.63 -66.03 -63.57
C SER A 92 113.40 -66.28 -65.07
N GLY A 93 113.38 -65.25 -65.91
CA GLY A 93 114.04 -63.99 -65.66
C GLY A 93 113.87 -62.95 -66.74
N LYS A 94 114.63 -61.87 -66.54
CA LYS A 94 115.03 -60.85 -67.52
C LYS A 94 114.09 -59.66 -67.72
N GLU A 95 114.76 -58.52 -67.87
CA GLU A 95 114.41 -57.34 -68.66
C GLU A 95 113.00 -56.68 -68.51
N THR A 96 113.02 -55.43 -68.00
CA THR A 96 112.01 -54.35 -68.22
C THR A 96 110.55 -54.58 -67.77
N LYS A 97 110.23 -54.18 -66.52
CA LYS A 97 108.91 -53.61 -66.13
C LYS A 97 108.86 -53.00 -64.72
N PHE A 98 109.59 -53.60 -63.79
CA PHE A 98 109.67 -53.40 -62.32
C PHE A 98 109.59 -51.99 -61.68
N SER A 99 109.62 -50.89 -62.44
CA SER A 99 109.64 -49.52 -61.90
C SER A 99 108.26 -48.85 -61.89
N ALA A 100 107.28 -49.33 -62.67
CA ALA A 100 105.92 -48.82 -62.61
C ALA A 100 105.24 -49.29 -61.31
N ASP A 101 105.24 -50.60 -61.12
CA ASP A 101 104.55 -51.34 -60.08
C ASP A 101 105.07 -51.10 -58.64
N VAL A 102 106.17 -50.37 -58.45
CA VAL A 102 106.58 -49.82 -57.13
C VAL A 102 105.89 -48.50 -56.84
N LYS A 103 105.76 -47.63 -57.85
CA LYS A 103 105.00 -46.38 -57.75
C LYS A 103 103.53 -46.70 -57.53
N GLU A 104 102.97 -47.62 -58.31
CA GLU A 104 101.57 -48.05 -58.17
C GLU A 104 101.23 -48.50 -56.74
N LEU A 105 102.06 -49.34 -56.10
CA LEU A 105 101.82 -49.67 -54.68
C LEU A 105 101.99 -48.49 -53.71
N HIS A 106 102.85 -47.51 -54.00
CA HIS A 106 102.96 -46.28 -53.19
C HIS A 106 101.76 -45.35 -53.41
N ASP A 107 101.44 -45.06 -54.67
CA ASP A 107 100.39 -44.13 -55.05
C ASP A 107 99.00 -44.67 -54.60
N ARG A 108 98.83 -45.99 -54.36
CA ARG A 108 97.59 -46.59 -53.82
C ARG A 108 97.56 -46.47 -52.31
N ILE A 109 98.68 -46.65 -51.62
CA ILE A 109 98.80 -46.35 -50.20
C ILE A 109 98.55 -44.85 -49.97
N GLU A 110 99.01 -43.96 -50.87
CA GLU A 110 98.74 -42.53 -50.80
C GLU A 110 97.27 -42.20 -51.11
N SER A 111 96.67 -42.85 -52.12
CA SER A 111 95.23 -42.72 -52.42
C SER A 111 94.38 -43.20 -51.24
N LEU A 112 94.62 -44.41 -50.72
CA LEU A 112 93.95 -44.96 -49.54
C LEU A 112 94.20 -44.13 -48.28
N SER A 113 95.35 -43.45 -48.16
CA SER A 113 95.61 -42.53 -47.05
C SER A 113 94.81 -41.23 -47.19
N ARG A 114 94.68 -40.68 -48.42
CA ARG A 114 93.78 -39.56 -48.70
C ARG A 114 92.33 -39.93 -48.48
N GLU A 115 91.86 -41.05 -49.05
CA GLU A 115 90.52 -41.63 -48.82
C GLU A 115 90.23 -41.82 -47.31
N LEU A 116 91.22 -42.28 -46.53
CA LEU A 116 91.11 -42.48 -45.08
C LEU A 116 91.13 -41.16 -44.27
N ASP A 117 91.90 -40.15 -44.69
CA ASP A 117 91.94 -38.84 -44.02
C ASP A 117 90.75 -37.95 -44.42
N GLU A 118 90.21 -38.12 -45.63
CA GLU A 118 88.91 -37.59 -46.06
C GLU A 118 87.79 -38.24 -45.23
N GLU A 119 87.79 -39.57 -45.06
CA GLU A 119 86.78 -40.25 -44.23
C GLU A 119 86.90 -39.94 -42.73
N LYS A 120 88.10 -39.61 -42.22
CA LYS A 120 88.23 -39.02 -40.87
C LYS A 120 87.58 -37.63 -40.80
N GLN A 121 87.74 -36.80 -41.82
CA GLN A 121 87.16 -35.45 -41.86
C GLN A 121 85.64 -35.50 -42.00
N THR A 122 85.07 -36.37 -42.85
CA THR A 122 83.62 -36.59 -42.92
C THR A 122 83.08 -37.12 -41.60
N ARG A 123 83.78 -38.06 -40.93
CA ARG A 123 83.34 -38.61 -39.64
C ARG A 123 83.41 -37.58 -38.51
N VAL A 124 84.45 -36.74 -38.45
CA VAL A 124 84.52 -35.63 -37.48
C VAL A 124 83.43 -34.60 -37.75
N ALA A 125 83.21 -34.19 -39.01
CA ALA A 125 82.11 -33.29 -39.36
C ALA A 125 80.72 -33.89 -39.04
N ALA A 126 80.56 -35.21 -39.17
CA ALA A 126 79.34 -35.92 -38.77
C ALA A 126 79.19 -36.02 -37.23
N GLU A 127 80.27 -36.23 -36.49
CA GLU A 127 80.28 -36.19 -35.01
C GLU A 127 79.94 -34.78 -34.49
N GLU A 128 80.47 -33.73 -35.11
CA GLU A 128 80.15 -32.33 -34.80
C GLU A 128 78.71 -31.97 -35.20
N ALA A 129 78.24 -32.39 -36.38
CA ALA A 129 76.85 -32.21 -36.79
C ALA A 129 75.87 -32.95 -35.86
N LEU A 130 76.19 -34.18 -35.42
CA LEU A 130 75.42 -34.91 -34.42
C LEU A 130 75.45 -34.24 -33.04
N LYS A 131 76.56 -33.57 -32.67
CA LYS A 131 76.64 -32.78 -31.44
C LYS A 131 75.73 -31.55 -31.51
N HIS A 132 75.76 -30.79 -32.60
CA HIS A 132 74.84 -29.66 -32.80
C HIS A 132 73.38 -30.10 -32.92
N LEU A 133 73.10 -31.23 -33.58
CA LEU A 133 71.76 -31.82 -33.63
C LEU A 133 71.25 -32.13 -32.21
N ARG A 134 72.08 -32.76 -31.36
CA ARG A 134 71.75 -33.03 -29.95
C ARG A 134 71.53 -31.75 -29.15
N GLU A 135 72.38 -30.74 -29.32
CA GLU A 135 72.24 -29.44 -28.66
C GLU A 135 70.90 -28.78 -29.03
N VAL A 136 70.57 -28.72 -30.32
CA VAL A 136 69.29 -28.20 -30.82
C VAL A 136 68.09 -29.01 -30.31
N TYR A 137 68.17 -30.35 -30.26
CA TYR A 137 67.13 -31.18 -29.64
C TYR A 137 66.97 -30.86 -28.15
N THR A 138 68.05 -30.75 -27.38
CA THR A 138 67.95 -30.39 -25.95
C THR A 138 67.40 -28.98 -25.72
N GLU A 139 67.69 -28.03 -26.62
CA GLU A 139 67.11 -26.68 -26.56
C GLU A 139 65.62 -26.69 -26.96
N ALA A 140 65.23 -27.52 -27.92
CA ALA A 140 63.84 -27.72 -28.32
C ALA A 140 63.01 -28.40 -27.22
N ASP A 141 63.54 -29.45 -26.59
CA ASP A 141 62.91 -30.13 -25.45
C ASP A 141 62.77 -29.19 -24.24
N ALA A 142 63.80 -28.39 -23.94
CA ALA A 142 63.73 -27.39 -22.88
C ALA A 142 62.65 -26.33 -23.14
N LYS A 143 62.53 -25.86 -24.40
CA LYS A 143 61.44 -24.95 -24.82
C LYS A 143 60.06 -25.61 -24.77
N ALA A 144 59.95 -26.88 -25.15
CA ALA A 144 58.71 -27.64 -25.04
C ALA A 144 58.26 -27.83 -23.58
N GLN A 145 59.20 -28.08 -22.67
CA GLN A 145 58.94 -28.17 -21.23
C GLN A 145 58.55 -26.81 -20.63
N ASP A 146 59.22 -25.71 -21.00
CA ASP A 146 58.85 -24.35 -20.59
C ASP A 146 57.45 -23.94 -21.08
N LEU A 147 57.12 -24.22 -22.36
CA LEU A 147 55.79 -23.97 -22.92
C LEU A 147 54.71 -24.86 -22.27
N SER A 148 55.01 -26.12 -21.98
CA SER A 148 54.12 -27.04 -21.26
C SER A 148 53.86 -26.55 -19.82
N GLY A 149 54.89 -26.09 -19.11
CA GLY A 149 54.76 -25.47 -17.80
C GLY A 149 53.89 -24.20 -17.82
N LYS A 150 54.10 -23.33 -18.81
CA LYS A 150 53.28 -22.11 -19.02
C LYS A 150 51.82 -22.43 -19.35
N LEU A 151 51.58 -23.49 -20.13
CA LEU A 151 50.23 -23.98 -20.42
C LEU A 151 49.53 -24.50 -19.15
N ALA A 152 50.22 -25.34 -18.36
CA ALA A 152 49.70 -25.84 -17.09
C ALA A 152 49.43 -24.72 -16.07
N GLU A 153 50.30 -23.70 -16.01
CA GLU A 153 50.06 -22.49 -15.21
C GLU A 153 48.85 -21.68 -15.69
N ALA A 154 48.68 -21.52 -17.00
CA ALA A 154 47.56 -20.78 -17.58
C ALA A 154 46.24 -21.51 -17.34
N GLN A 155 46.21 -22.84 -17.52
CA GLN A 155 45.05 -23.67 -17.23
C GLN A 155 44.68 -23.60 -15.74
N LYS A 156 45.65 -23.77 -14.83
CA LYS A 156 45.40 -23.64 -13.38
C LYS A 156 44.87 -22.25 -12.97
N LYS A 157 45.28 -21.18 -13.66
CA LYS A 157 44.74 -19.82 -13.43
C LYS A 157 43.29 -19.72 -13.93
N LEU A 158 42.98 -20.29 -15.09
CA LEU A 158 41.62 -20.36 -15.63
C LEU A 158 40.68 -21.17 -14.71
N ASP A 159 41.11 -22.35 -14.25
CA ASP A 159 40.34 -23.20 -13.33
C ASP A 159 40.04 -22.47 -12.01
N GLN A 160 41.02 -21.73 -11.47
CA GLN A 160 40.84 -20.90 -10.28
C GLN A 160 39.86 -19.74 -10.54
N GLU A 161 39.95 -19.05 -11.68
CA GLU A 161 38.99 -17.99 -12.05
C GLU A 161 37.57 -18.53 -12.24
N ILE A 162 37.40 -19.72 -12.82
CA ILE A 162 36.10 -20.40 -12.96
C ILE A 162 35.52 -20.67 -11.57
N LYS A 163 36.29 -21.33 -10.69
CA LYS A 163 35.86 -21.65 -9.31
C LYS A 163 35.49 -20.40 -8.52
N GLU A 164 36.26 -19.31 -8.65
CA GLU A 164 35.93 -18.04 -8.02
C GLU A 164 34.64 -17.39 -8.58
N ARG A 165 34.34 -17.56 -9.86
CA ARG A 165 33.07 -17.10 -10.45
C ARG A 165 31.90 -17.96 -9.93
N GLU A 166 32.06 -19.28 -9.87
CA GLU A 166 31.08 -20.20 -9.29
C GLU A 166 30.78 -19.87 -7.82
N GLU A 167 31.80 -19.63 -6.99
CA GLU A 167 31.63 -19.20 -5.60
C GLU A 167 30.86 -17.87 -5.50
N LYS A 168 31.19 -16.89 -6.36
CA LYS A 168 30.48 -15.60 -6.44
C LYS A 168 29.02 -15.75 -6.91
N TYR A 169 28.72 -16.67 -7.82
CA TYR A 169 27.35 -16.99 -8.24
C TYR A 169 26.57 -17.70 -7.13
N ASN A 170 27.16 -18.68 -6.44
CA ASN A 170 26.55 -19.38 -5.30
C ASN A 170 26.26 -18.41 -4.12
N GLU A 171 27.14 -17.44 -3.88
CA GLU A 171 26.88 -16.34 -2.96
C GLU A 171 25.72 -15.44 -3.41
N LEU A 172 25.65 -15.10 -4.70
CA LEU A 172 24.62 -14.23 -5.26
C LEU A 172 23.24 -14.89 -5.21
N ASP A 173 23.13 -16.15 -5.61
CA ASP A 173 21.91 -16.95 -5.48
C ASP A 173 21.51 -17.09 -4.00
N SER A 174 22.45 -17.36 -3.10
CA SER A 174 22.19 -17.40 -1.65
C SER A 174 21.63 -16.07 -1.12
N LYS A 175 22.08 -14.93 -1.66
CA LYS A 175 21.56 -13.59 -1.32
C LYS A 175 20.17 -13.38 -1.93
N PHE A 176 19.94 -13.79 -3.19
CA PHE A 176 18.64 -13.73 -3.86
C PHE A 176 17.59 -14.57 -3.15
N ASN A 177 17.91 -15.81 -2.79
CA ASN A 177 17.04 -16.72 -2.05
C ASN A 177 16.68 -16.20 -0.64
N ARG A 178 17.60 -15.50 0.04
CA ARG A 178 17.29 -14.81 1.31
C ARG A 178 16.37 -13.60 1.09
N LEU A 179 16.61 -12.81 0.05
CA LEU A 179 15.78 -11.66 -0.30
C LEU A 179 14.36 -12.08 -0.70
N HIS A 180 14.23 -13.11 -1.54
CA HIS A 180 12.94 -13.69 -1.94
C HIS A 180 12.16 -14.23 -0.73
N LYS A 181 12.82 -14.95 0.20
CA LYS A 181 12.19 -15.40 1.45
C LYS A 181 11.69 -14.22 2.30
N ARG A 182 12.49 -13.16 2.47
CA ARG A 182 12.08 -11.94 3.20
C ARG A 182 10.92 -11.22 2.50
N ALA A 183 10.95 -11.09 1.18
CA ALA A 183 9.87 -10.48 0.41
C ALA A 183 8.56 -11.27 0.55
N LYS A 184 8.62 -12.60 0.43
CA LYS A 184 7.47 -13.49 0.65
C LYS A 184 6.92 -13.38 2.08
N GLN A 185 7.79 -13.31 3.08
CA GLN A 185 7.38 -13.09 4.47
C GLN A 185 6.69 -11.73 4.64
N ARG A 186 7.25 -10.62 4.13
CA ARG A 186 6.62 -9.30 4.25
C ARG A 186 5.29 -9.21 3.50
N ILE A 187 5.13 -9.91 2.37
CA ILE A 187 3.84 -10.04 1.69
C ILE A 187 2.81 -10.78 2.56
N GLN A 188 3.21 -11.84 3.27
CA GLN A 188 2.33 -12.57 4.20
C GLN A 188 1.97 -11.73 5.45
N GLU A 189 2.91 -10.95 5.98
CA GLU A 189 2.66 -10.01 7.06
C GLU A 189 1.68 -8.91 6.63
N VAL A 190 1.91 -8.24 5.49
CA VAL A 190 1.01 -7.20 4.95
C VAL A 190 -0.37 -7.76 4.63
N GLN A 191 -0.47 -9.01 4.12
CA GLN A 191 -1.76 -9.66 3.91
C GLN A 191 -2.50 -9.90 5.24
N LYS A 192 -1.81 -10.34 6.30
CA LYS A 192 -2.40 -10.48 7.63
C LYS A 192 -2.80 -9.12 8.24
N GLU A 193 -1.95 -8.11 8.12
CA GLU A 193 -2.23 -6.72 8.53
C GLU A 193 -3.51 -6.20 7.83
N LYS A 194 -3.67 -6.47 6.54
CA LYS A 194 -4.89 -6.17 5.78
C LYS A 194 -6.10 -6.93 6.31
N ASP A 195 -6.00 -8.25 6.49
CA ASP A 195 -7.15 -9.07 6.89
C ASP A 195 -7.61 -8.76 8.34
N ASP A 196 -6.67 -8.44 9.23
CA ASP A 196 -6.94 -7.93 10.58
C ASP A 196 -7.63 -6.54 10.55
N LEU A 197 -7.28 -5.67 9.58
CA LEU A 197 -7.96 -4.38 9.37
C LEU A 197 -9.36 -4.54 8.74
N GLU A 198 -9.54 -5.45 7.80
CA GLU A 198 -10.86 -5.79 7.22
C GLU A 198 -11.80 -6.46 8.25
N ALA A 199 -11.27 -7.14 9.26
CA ALA A 199 -12.04 -7.59 10.41
C ALA A 199 -12.52 -6.41 11.28
N ARG A 200 -11.61 -5.51 11.66
CA ARG A 200 -11.95 -4.32 12.48
C ARG A 200 -12.93 -3.37 11.77
N LEU A 201 -12.79 -3.19 10.46
CA LEU A 201 -13.72 -2.37 9.67
C LEU A 201 -15.14 -2.96 9.64
N ARG A 202 -15.29 -4.29 9.63
CA ARG A 202 -16.59 -4.95 9.76
C ARG A 202 -17.18 -4.77 11.16
N GLU A 203 -16.40 -4.96 12.21
CA GLU A 203 -16.83 -4.72 13.61
C GLU A 203 -17.30 -3.26 13.82
N VAL A 204 -16.57 -2.28 13.27
CA VAL A 204 -16.96 -0.86 13.30
C VAL A 204 -18.23 -0.60 12.48
N ASN A 205 -18.44 -1.27 11.35
CA ASN A 205 -19.67 -1.13 10.57
C ASN A 205 -20.87 -1.78 11.27
N GLU A 206 -20.72 -2.99 11.81
CA GLU A 206 -21.76 -3.68 12.58
C GLU A 206 -22.19 -2.89 13.82
N THR A 207 -21.23 -2.30 14.55
CA THR A 207 -21.53 -1.44 15.71
C THR A 207 -22.16 -0.10 15.30
N LEU A 208 -21.80 0.46 14.13
CA LEU A 208 -22.45 1.64 13.55
C LEU A 208 -23.90 1.35 13.13
N GLU A 209 -24.16 0.21 12.49
CA GLU A 209 -25.52 -0.22 12.12
C GLU A 209 -26.39 -0.50 13.35
N GLN A 210 -25.82 -1.14 14.38
CA GLN A 210 -26.49 -1.31 15.68
C GLN A 210 -26.83 0.05 16.32
N ALA A 211 -25.88 0.99 16.40
CA ALA A 211 -26.11 2.32 16.94
C ALA A 211 -27.17 3.11 16.13
N SER A 212 -27.14 3.00 14.80
CA SER A 212 -28.14 3.60 13.90
C SER A 212 -29.54 3.01 14.14
N SER A 213 -29.65 1.69 14.33
CA SER A 213 -30.93 1.03 14.66
C SER A 213 -31.49 1.48 16.02
N GLN A 214 -30.62 1.63 17.03
CA GLN A 214 -30.98 2.13 18.36
C GLN A 214 -31.43 3.60 18.29
N GLN A 215 -30.71 4.44 17.55
CA GLN A 215 -31.09 5.84 17.32
C GLN A 215 -32.46 5.93 16.63
N SER A 216 -32.72 5.11 15.61
CA SER A 216 -34.02 5.07 14.93
C SER A 216 -35.15 4.60 15.85
N GLY A 217 -34.89 3.67 16.76
CA GLY A 217 -35.85 3.23 17.78
C GLY A 217 -36.20 4.35 18.75
N LEU A 218 -35.17 4.98 19.36
CA LEU A 218 -35.32 6.10 20.29
C LEU A 218 -36.01 7.31 19.64
N GLN A 219 -35.73 7.59 18.37
CA GLN A 219 -36.45 8.64 17.63
C GLN A 219 -37.93 8.30 17.47
N GLN A 220 -38.29 7.06 17.13
CA GLN A 220 -39.69 6.64 17.00
C GLN A 220 -40.44 6.68 18.36
N GLU A 221 -39.76 6.39 19.47
CA GLU A 221 -40.31 6.55 20.82
C GLU A 221 -40.51 8.03 21.20
N LEU A 222 -39.57 8.90 20.85
CA LEU A 222 -39.69 10.36 21.03
C LEU A 222 -40.83 10.94 20.19
N GLU A 223 -41.03 10.45 18.97
CA GLU A 223 -42.16 10.85 18.12
C GLU A 223 -43.50 10.36 18.68
N ARG A 224 -43.59 9.10 19.18
CA ARG A 224 -44.80 8.59 19.85
C ARG A 224 -45.14 9.35 21.13
N THR A 225 -44.17 9.60 22.00
CA THR A 225 -44.41 10.35 23.25
C THR A 225 -44.79 11.80 22.98
N ARG A 226 -44.19 12.43 21.95
CA ARG A 226 -44.60 13.76 21.47
C ARG A 226 -46.03 13.75 20.91
N GLN A 227 -46.44 12.71 20.18
CA GLN A 227 -47.82 12.58 19.71
C GLN A 227 -48.80 12.42 20.88
N GLN A 228 -48.52 11.53 21.84
CA GLN A 228 -49.34 11.35 23.05
C GLN A 228 -49.48 12.64 23.86
N ALA A 229 -48.40 13.42 24.01
CA ALA A 229 -48.44 14.72 24.68
C ALA A 229 -49.33 15.74 23.93
N ASN A 230 -49.26 15.77 22.59
CA ASN A 230 -50.13 16.62 21.77
C ASN A 230 -51.60 16.21 21.83
N GLU A 231 -51.89 14.91 21.95
CA GLU A 231 -53.25 14.37 22.10
C GLU A 231 -53.82 14.68 23.50
N ALA A 232 -53.01 14.55 24.55
CA ALA A 232 -53.36 14.97 25.90
C ALA A 232 -53.63 16.48 25.99
N LEU A 233 -52.81 17.33 25.35
CA LEU A 233 -53.05 18.77 25.28
C LEU A 233 -54.38 19.11 24.58
N LYS A 234 -54.69 18.45 23.46
CA LYS A 234 -55.99 18.61 22.77
C LYS A 234 -57.18 18.21 23.65
N ALA A 235 -57.05 17.13 24.42
CA ALA A 235 -58.07 16.70 25.36
C ALA A 235 -58.27 17.74 26.48
N MET A 236 -57.17 18.23 27.09
CA MET A 236 -57.23 19.28 28.12
C MET A 236 -57.84 20.58 27.60
N ASP A 237 -57.53 21.02 26.37
CA ASP A 237 -58.16 22.21 25.79
C ASP A 237 -59.65 21.98 25.46
N ALA A 238 -60.06 20.78 25.06
CA ALA A 238 -61.46 20.43 24.87
C ALA A 238 -62.23 20.44 26.22
N GLU A 239 -61.68 19.83 27.27
CA GLU A 239 -62.23 19.91 28.64
C GLU A 239 -62.31 21.37 29.12
N ARG A 240 -61.27 22.18 28.86
CA ARG A 240 -61.24 23.60 29.21
C ARG A 240 -62.30 24.42 28.47
N GLN A 241 -62.60 24.09 27.21
CA GLN A 241 -63.72 24.68 26.47
C GLN A 241 -65.08 24.23 27.03
N GLN A 242 -65.24 22.95 27.36
CA GLN A 242 -66.46 22.43 28.00
C GLN A 242 -66.71 23.12 29.34
N LEU A 243 -65.70 23.18 30.22
CA LEU A 243 -65.76 23.85 31.52
C LEU A 243 -66.06 25.35 31.39
N ARG A 244 -65.53 26.05 30.37
CA ARG A 244 -65.93 27.43 30.06
C ARG A 244 -67.40 27.52 29.66
N SER A 245 -67.87 26.64 28.78
CA SER A 245 -69.29 26.63 28.37
C SER A 245 -70.24 26.31 29.54
N ALA A 246 -69.83 25.45 30.47
CA ALA A 246 -70.58 25.12 31.67
C ALA A 246 -70.58 26.28 32.68
N ASN A 247 -69.44 26.96 32.89
CA ASN A 247 -69.37 28.15 33.75
C ASN A 247 -70.21 29.31 33.19
N ASN A 248 -70.22 29.51 31.87
CA ASN A 248 -71.10 30.49 31.24
C ASN A 248 -72.58 30.14 31.52
N LYS A 249 -73.02 28.91 31.20
CA LYS A 249 -74.41 28.48 31.49
C LYS A 249 -74.79 28.60 32.97
N LEU A 250 -73.89 28.26 33.89
CA LEU A 250 -74.12 28.43 35.33
C LEU A 250 -74.25 29.90 35.72
N ARG A 251 -73.45 30.78 35.11
CA ARG A 251 -73.55 32.23 35.29
C ARG A 251 -74.85 32.78 34.70
N ASP A 252 -75.22 32.37 33.49
CA ASP A 252 -76.46 32.75 32.83
C ASP A 252 -77.66 32.35 33.70
N ASN A 253 -77.68 31.13 34.22
CA ASN A 253 -78.70 30.64 35.17
C ASN A 253 -78.72 31.44 36.49
N ILE A 254 -77.56 31.85 37.03
CA ILE A 254 -77.49 32.68 38.25
C ILE A 254 -78.01 34.09 37.98
N GLU A 255 -77.72 34.66 36.82
CA GLU A 255 -78.22 35.96 36.40
C GLU A 255 -79.74 35.88 36.12
N GLU A 256 -80.26 34.83 35.49
CA GLU A 256 -81.70 34.58 35.34
C GLU A 256 -82.42 34.42 36.70
N LEU A 257 -81.86 33.63 37.62
CA LEU A 257 -82.41 33.46 38.97
C LEU A 257 -82.48 34.79 39.73
N ARG A 258 -81.46 35.66 39.59
CA ARG A 258 -81.48 37.02 40.17
C ARG A 258 -82.60 37.87 39.55
N HIS A 259 -82.73 37.91 38.23
CA HIS A 259 -83.84 38.63 37.58
C HIS A 259 -85.23 38.08 37.97
N SER A 260 -85.34 36.78 38.30
CA SER A 260 -86.56 36.14 38.80
C SER A 260 -86.83 36.37 40.30
N MET A 261 -85.80 36.74 41.08
CA MET A 261 -85.92 37.07 42.50
C MET A 261 -86.14 38.57 42.75
N GLN A 262 -85.50 39.45 41.99
CA GLN A 262 -85.65 40.91 42.11
C GLN A 262 -87.11 41.38 42.27
N PRO A 263 -88.09 41.03 41.39
CA PRO A 263 -89.47 41.50 41.55
C PRO A 263 -90.20 40.90 42.77
N LYS A 264 -89.66 39.86 43.41
CA LYS A 264 -90.15 39.34 44.69
C LYS A 264 -89.55 40.10 45.87
N GLU A 265 -88.29 40.49 45.77
CA GLU A 265 -87.60 41.35 46.74
C GLU A 265 -88.23 42.75 46.73
N ASP A 266 -88.40 43.36 45.56
CA ASP A 266 -89.13 44.63 45.36
C ASP A 266 -90.55 44.59 45.96
N ALA A 267 -91.27 43.46 45.76
CA ALA A 267 -92.62 43.27 46.31
C ALA A 267 -92.62 43.05 47.83
N ILE A 268 -91.58 42.44 48.41
CA ILE A 268 -91.41 42.31 49.85
C ILE A 268 -91.09 43.68 50.47
N GLU A 269 -90.23 44.48 49.85
CA GLU A 269 -89.95 45.86 50.31
C GLU A 269 -91.22 46.73 50.27
N ALA A 270 -92.01 46.66 49.19
CA ALA A 270 -93.28 47.37 49.10
C ALA A 270 -94.31 46.91 50.15
N LEU A 271 -94.36 45.60 50.46
CA LEU A 271 -95.21 45.07 51.53
C LEU A 271 -94.71 45.50 52.92
N GLN A 272 -93.40 45.54 53.17
CA GLN A 272 -92.83 46.05 54.42
C GLN A 272 -93.13 47.53 54.62
N GLN A 273 -92.97 48.36 53.58
CA GLN A 273 -93.36 49.77 53.60
C GLN A 273 -94.85 49.91 53.93
N SER A 274 -95.73 49.15 53.28
CA SER A 274 -97.17 49.23 53.56
C SER A 274 -97.59 48.60 54.89
N ILE A 275 -96.76 47.79 55.54
CA ILE A 275 -96.97 47.37 56.94
C ILE A 275 -96.63 48.54 57.87
N LEU A 276 -95.46 49.17 57.70
CA LEU A 276 -95.04 50.34 58.49
C LEU A 276 -96.06 51.50 58.40
N GLU A 277 -96.62 51.76 57.22
CA GLU A 277 -97.72 52.72 57.01
C GLU A 277 -98.97 52.37 57.85
N LYS A 278 -99.33 51.09 57.95
CA LYS A 278 -100.50 50.63 58.72
C LYS A 278 -100.23 50.65 60.22
N ASP A 279 -99.03 50.29 60.65
CA ASP A 279 -98.64 50.35 62.05
C ASP A 279 -98.67 51.81 62.55
N GLN A 280 -98.16 52.77 61.76
CA GLN A 280 -98.28 54.19 62.09
C GLN A 280 -99.75 54.66 62.17
N MET A 281 -100.60 54.26 61.22
CA MET A 281 -102.04 54.57 61.30
C MET A 281 -102.73 53.92 62.50
N LEU A 282 -102.26 52.76 62.97
CA LEU A 282 -102.78 52.11 64.18
C LEU A 282 -102.31 52.80 65.45
N GLU A 283 -101.09 53.34 65.50
CA GLU A 283 -100.63 54.21 66.59
C GLU A 283 -101.44 55.51 66.65
N ASP A 284 -101.65 56.17 65.51
CA ASP A 284 -102.44 57.40 65.41
C ASP A 284 -103.90 57.17 65.87
N LEU A 285 -104.52 56.06 65.44
CA LEU A 285 -105.87 55.67 65.88
C LEU A 285 -105.92 55.30 67.38
N GLN A 286 -104.88 54.69 67.94
CA GLN A 286 -104.78 54.43 69.37
C GLN A 286 -104.67 55.73 70.17
N GLY A 287 -103.88 56.70 69.71
CA GLY A 287 -103.79 58.03 70.32
C GLY A 287 -105.14 58.78 70.30
N LEU A 288 -105.84 58.75 69.16
CA LEU A 288 -107.19 59.33 69.05
C LEU A 288 -108.21 58.63 69.97
N LEU A 289 -108.13 57.31 70.12
CA LEU A 289 -108.99 56.54 71.01
C LEU A 289 -108.72 56.88 72.49
N GLN A 290 -107.44 56.97 72.89
CA GLN A 290 -107.04 57.37 74.24
C GLN A 290 -107.57 58.76 74.59
N LEU A 291 -107.39 59.75 73.71
CA LEU A 291 -107.92 61.11 73.89
C LEU A 291 -109.45 61.15 73.99
N ALA A 292 -110.15 60.28 73.24
CA ALA A 292 -111.60 60.15 73.33
C ALA A 292 -112.04 59.52 74.66
N ASP A 293 -111.30 58.53 75.17
CA ASP A 293 -111.59 57.88 76.45
C ASP A 293 -111.24 58.76 77.66
N GLU A 294 -110.14 59.51 77.61
CA GLU A 294 -109.81 60.55 78.60
C GLU A 294 -110.92 61.61 78.69
N LYS A 295 -111.37 62.11 77.53
CA LYS A 295 -112.49 63.06 77.45
C LYS A 295 -113.80 62.46 77.98
N ARG A 296 -114.06 61.18 77.71
CA ARG A 296 -115.21 60.44 78.27
C ARG A 296 -115.10 60.32 79.78
N GLN A 297 -113.95 59.91 80.31
CA GLN A 297 -113.69 59.82 81.75
C GLN A 297 -113.83 61.18 82.44
N ALA A 298 -113.31 62.26 81.86
CA ALA A 298 -113.49 63.62 82.37
C ALA A 298 -114.98 64.02 82.42
N SER A 299 -115.76 63.73 81.37
CA SER A 299 -117.20 64.01 81.36
C SER A 299 -117.99 63.17 82.38
N LEU A 300 -117.58 61.91 82.61
CA LEU A 300 -118.16 61.04 83.63
C LEU A 300 -117.80 61.50 85.04
N ALA A 301 -116.56 61.97 85.27
CA ALA A 301 -116.14 62.55 86.55
C ALA A 301 -116.89 63.86 86.85
N GLU A 302 -117.10 64.72 85.83
CA GLU A 302 -117.92 65.93 85.96
C GLU A 302 -119.39 65.60 86.26
N ALA A 303 -119.96 64.61 85.58
CA ALA A 303 -121.32 64.12 85.83
C ALA A 303 -121.45 63.49 87.24
N ALA A 304 -120.47 62.69 87.67
CA ALA A 304 -120.44 62.11 89.01
C ALA A 304 -120.32 63.19 90.09
N ALA A 305 -119.48 64.21 89.90
CA ALA A 305 -119.36 65.34 90.82
C ALA A 305 -120.65 66.19 90.90
N LYS A 306 -121.39 66.33 89.78
CA LYS A 306 -122.73 66.94 89.77
C LYS A 306 -123.76 66.08 90.51
N HIS A 307 -123.76 64.76 90.28
CA HIS A 307 -124.64 63.83 91.00
C HIS A 307 -124.36 63.80 92.50
N GLN A 308 -123.09 63.80 92.92
CA GLN A 308 -122.69 63.83 94.32
C GLN A 308 -123.19 65.10 95.02
N LYS A 309 -123.01 66.29 94.41
CA LYS A 309 -123.57 67.55 94.93
C LYS A 309 -125.09 67.57 94.99
N ASN A 310 -125.76 66.94 94.03
CA ASN A 310 -127.21 66.79 94.05
C ASN A 310 -127.67 65.85 95.17
N ILE A 311 -126.92 64.77 95.46
CA ILE A 311 -127.17 63.87 96.59
C ILE A 311 -126.99 64.63 97.91
N GLU A 312 -125.87 65.32 98.11
CA GLU A 312 -125.61 66.16 99.30
C GLU A 312 -126.72 67.21 99.52
N SER A 313 -127.23 67.82 98.45
CA SER A 313 -128.35 68.75 98.51
C SER A 313 -129.69 68.09 98.84
N LEU A 314 -129.95 66.88 98.33
CA LEU A 314 -131.16 66.11 98.63
C LEU A 314 -131.13 65.49 100.03
N GLU A 315 -129.95 65.13 100.54
CA GLU A 315 -129.74 64.67 101.92
C GLU A 315 -129.99 65.80 102.92
N ALA A 316 -129.53 67.02 102.64
CA ALA A 316 -129.86 68.21 103.42
C ALA A 316 -131.39 68.48 103.40
N GLN A 317 -132.02 68.45 102.22
CA GLN A 317 -133.47 68.60 102.09
C GLN A 317 -134.25 67.49 102.80
N LEU A 318 -133.73 66.26 102.85
CA LEU A 318 -134.32 65.15 103.60
C LEU A 318 -134.19 65.33 105.11
N ALA A 319 -133.09 65.90 105.61
CA ALA A 319 -132.95 66.22 107.04
C ALA A 319 -134.00 67.25 107.49
N ASP A 320 -134.17 68.33 106.72
CA ASP A 320 -135.21 69.35 106.97
C ASP A 320 -136.63 68.75 106.83
N ALA A 321 -136.88 67.99 105.76
CA ALA A 321 -138.18 67.33 105.55
C ALA A 321 -138.51 66.27 106.62
N LEU A 322 -137.51 65.63 107.24
CA LEU A 322 -137.74 64.70 108.35
C LEU A 322 -138.18 65.42 109.64
N SER A 323 -137.70 66.64 109.89
CA SER A 323 -138.20 67.51 110.96
C SER A 323 -139.69 67.82 110.73
N ASP A 324 -140.06 68.29 109.54
CA ASP A 324 -141.44 68.73 109.29
C ASP A 324 -142.43 67.58 109.03
N ARG A 325 -141.97 66.42 108.54
CA ARG A 325 -142.80 65.21 108.42
C ARG A 325 -143.41 64.78 109.76
N SER A 326 -142.71 65.03 110.88
CA SER A 326 -143.23 64.75 112.23
C SER A 326 -144.53 65.51 112.57
N LYS A 327 -144.80 66.63 111.88
CA LYS A 327 -145.96 67.51 112.09
C LYS A 327 -147.08 67.26 111.07
N ALA A 328 -146.84 66.45 110.04
CA ALA A 328 -147.74 66.31 108.89
C ALA A 328 -148.52 64.98 108.85
N THR A 329 -147.98 63.90 109.43
CA THR A 329 -148.54 62.55 109.26
C THR A 329 -149.87 62.25 109.98
N GLU A 330 -150.46 63.21 110.69
CA GLU A 330 -151.87 63.11 111.11
C GLU A 330 -152.86 63.33 109.95
N THR A 331 -152.43 63.95 108.85
CA THR A 331 -153.35 64.41 107.77
C THR A 331 -153.50 63.46 106.57
N ILE A 332 -152.67 62.41 106.46
CA ILE A 332 -152.64 61.52 105.27
C ILE A 332 -153.46 60.22 105.50
N SER A 333 -154.31 60.19 106.53
CA SER A 333 -155.33 59.15 106.72
C SER A 333 -156.56 59.31 105.80
N SER A 334 -156.59 60.34 104.94
CA SER A 334 -157.81 60.75 104.21
C SER A 334 -157.89 60.35 102.73
N MET A 335 -156.81 59.87 102.10
CA MET A 335 -156.77 59.62 100.63
C MET A 335 -156.14 58.27 100.22
N GLN A 336 -156.29 57.25 101.07
CA GLN A 336 -156.36 55.87 100.57
C GLN A 336 -157.76 55.62 100.01
N VAL A 337 -157.88 55.05 98.80
CA VAL A 337 -158.75 53.90 98.47
C VAL A 337 -158.80 53.65 96.96
N LEU A 338 -159.10 54.64 96.11
CA LEU A 338 -159.26 54.44 94.65
C LEU A 338 -157.92 54.40 93.88
N LEU A 339 -156.99 53.65 94.46
CA LEU A 339 -155.92 52.96 93.76
C LEU A 339 -156.56 51.81 92.96
N ALA A 340 -156.07 51.54 91.76
CA ALA A 340 -156.27 50.29 91.00
C ALA A 340 -157.67 49.64 91.06
N GLU A 341 -158.48 49.91 90.03
CA GLU A 341 -158.69 48.86 89.02
C GLU A 341 -158.81 49.52 87.64
N LYS A 342 -157.70 49.50 86.89
CA LYS A 342 -157.37 48.50 85.86
C LYS A 342 -158.20 48.75 84.60
N GLU A 343 -157.61 49.29 83.54
CA GLU A 343 -156.65 48.54 82.69
C GLU A 343 -157.12 47.11 82.37
N SER A 344 -158.36 46.95 81.89
CA SER A 344 -158.64 45.85 80.97
C SER A 344 -159.47 46.35 79.81
N LYS A 345 -158.83 46.36 78.64
CA LYS A 345 -159.30 45.79 77.36
C LYS A 345 -160.82 45.71 77.22
N ILE A 346 -161.42 46.15 76.13
CA ILE A 346 -161.16 45.70 74.74
C ILE A 346 -161.52 46.95 73.89
N ALA A 347 -160.64 47.50 73.03
CA ALA A 347 -160.26 47.00 71.69
C ALA A 347 -161.50 46.68 70.83
N GLU A 348 -161.51 46.86 69.50
CA GLU A 348 -162.69 46.49 68.65
C GLU A 348 -164.02 47.22 69.05
N MET A 349 -164.59 48.15 68.28
CA MET A 349 -164.65 48.23 66.83
C MET A 349 -165.04 49.64 66.31
N ASP A 350 -164.46 49.98 65.17
CA ASP A 350 -165.08 50.50 63.94
C ASP A 350 -165.97 51.75 63.93
N ALA A 351 -165.48 52.78 63.21
CA ALA A 351 -166.22 53.46 62.13
C ALA A 351 -165.27 54.23 61.19
N ALA A 352 -165.66 54.41 59.91
CA ALA A 352 -165.01 55.24 58.88
C ALA A 352 -163.49 54.98 58.64
N SER A 353 -163.06 54.14 57.68
CA SER A 353 -163.68 53.73 56.41
C SER A 353 -164.03 54.91 55.48
N THR A 354 -163.00 55.57 54.94
CA THR A 354 -163.08 56.41 53.71
C THR A 354 -161.71 56.78 53.11
N GLY A 355 -160.63 56.77 53.88
CA GLY A 355 -159.30 57.22 53.44
C GLY A 355 -158.42 56.20 52.68
N GLU A 356 -158.89 54.97 52.48
CA GLU A 356 -158.05 53.85 52.04
C GLU A 356 -157.87 53.77 50.51
N ALA A 357 -158.90 54.13 49.74
CA ALA A 357 -158.89 54.19 48.27
C ALA A 357 -157.99 55.30 47.67
N ALA A 358 -157.38 56.13 48.53
CA ALA A 358 -156.29 57.05 48.19
C ALA A 358 -154.91 56.40 48.43
N ARG A 359 -154.72 55.70 49.56
CA ARG A 359 -153.46 55.03 49.91
C ARG A 359 -153.13 53.89 48.96
N LEU A 360 -154.11 53.05 48.62
CA LEU A 360 -153.94 51.99 47.62
C LEU A 360 -153.56 52.55 46.24
N ARG A 361 -154.05 53.75 45.90
CA ARG A 361 -153.72 54.43 44.63
C ARG A 361 -152.29 54.96 44.64
N ALA A 362 -151.85 55.53 45.75
CA ALA A 362 -150.45 55.95 45.94
C ALA A 362 -149.47 54.75 45.92
N ILE A 363 -149.85 53.62 46.53
CA ILE A 363 -149.05 52.38 46.50
C ILE A 363 -148.98 51.82 45.08
N VAL A 364 -150.08 51.78 44.33
CA VAL A 364 -150.08 51.34 42.92
C VAL A 364 -149.23 52.26 42.04
N GLU A 365 -149.28 53.58 42.25
CA GLU A 365 -148.45 54.53 41.50
C GLU A 365 -146.96 54.45 41.90
N SER A 366 -146.65 54.12 43.16
CA SER A 366 -145.28 53.82 43.64
C SER A 366 -144.73 52.56 42.98
N ILE A 367 -145.45 51.43 43.07
CA ILE A 367 -145.06 50.15 42.45
C ILE A 367 -144.92 50.31 40.93
N LYS A 368 -145.75 51.13 40.29
CA LYS A 368 -145.65 51.48 38.85
C LYS A 368 -144.42 52.33 38.54
N GLY A 369 -144.02 53.23 39.43
CA GLY A 369 -142.76 53.98 39.36
C GLY A 369 -141.53 53.08 39.56
N GLU A 370 -141.56 52.20 40.56
CA GLU A 370 -140.53 51.20 40.85
C GLU A 370 -140.37 50.22 39.69
N LEU A 371 -141.46 49.74 39.09
CA LEU A 371 -141.43 48.85 37.93
C LEU A 371 -140.96 49.57 36.65
N ALA A 372 -141.26 50.87 36.49
CA ALA A 372 -140.69 51.68 35.42
C ALA A 372 -139.19 51.91 35.62
N HIS A 373 -138.73 52.14 36.86
CA HIS A 373 -137.32 52.25 37.22
C HIS A 373 -136.58 50.93 36.97
N LEU A 374 -137.13 49.80 37.43
CA LEU A 374 -136.53 48.47 37.21
C LEU A 374 -136.41 48.14 35.72
N LYS A 375 -137.43 48.49 34.92
CA LYS A 375 -137.38 48.36 33.46
C LYS A 375 -136.30 49.26 32.84
N HIS A 376 -136.12 50.47 33.35
CA HIS A 376 -135.08 51.38 32.87
C HIS A 376 -133.67 50.87 33.20
N GLU A 377 -133.43 50.35 34.40
CA GLU A 377 -132.15 49.72 34.75
C GLU A 377 -131.89 48.45 33.92
N HIS A 378 -132.89 47.60 33.67
CA HIS A 378 -132.71 46.44 32.79
C HIS A 378 -132.41 46.82 31.33
N GLU A 379 -132.99 47.90 30.80
CA GLU A 379 -132.64 48.37 29.45
C GLU A 379 -131.22 48.96 29.42
N LYS A 380 -130.79 49.73 30.44
CA LYS A 380 -129.38 50.15 30.59
C LYS A 380 -128.42 48.96 30.71
N GLU A 381 -128.79 47.95 31.49
CA GLU A 381 -127.98 46.75 31.68
C GLU A 381 -127.82 46.03 30.33
N LYS A 382 -128.91 45.84 29.60
CA LYS A 382 -128.93 45.31 28.23
C LYS A 382 -128.09 46.15 27.26
N GLU A 383 -128.24 47.48 27.25
CA GLU A 383 -127.39 48.40 26.48
C GLU A 383 -125.90 48.23 26.83
N SER A 384 -125.58 48.02 28.12
CA SER A 384 -124.20 47.79 28.57
C SER A 384 -123.66 46.42 28.16
N TRP A 385 -124.49 45.37 28.15
CA TRP A 385 -124.14 44.04 27.65
C TRP A 385 -123.98 44.02 26.13
N GLU A 386 -124.84 44.73 25.39
CA GLU A 386 -124.73 44.92 23.93
C GLU A 386 -123.46 45.72 23.58
N ALA A 387 -123.17 46.80 24.31
CA ALA A 387 -121.93 47.58 24.15
C ALA A 387 -120.67 46.76 24.51
N ALA A 388 -120.71 45.96 25.58
CA ALA A 388 -119.62 45.05 25.94
C ALA A 388 -119.41 43.96 24.86
N SER A 389 -120.50 43.38 24.33
CA SER A 389 -120.44 42.39 23.25
C SER A 389 -119.80 42.98 21.97
N LEU A 390 -120.20 44.19 21.58
CA LEU A 390 -119.59 44.93 20.47
C LEU A 390 -118.11 45.27 20.74
N ALA A 391 -117.75 45.63 21.98
CA ALA A 391 -116.38 45.89 22.38
C ALA A 391 -115.51 44.62 22.39
N PHE A 392 -116.07 43.45 22.70
CA PHE A 392 -115.37 42.16 22.55
C PHE A 392 -115.23 41.73 21.09
N LYS A 393 -116.30 41.89 20.28
CA LYS A 393 -116.27 41.57 18.84
C LYS A 393 -115.23 42.40 18.08
N THR A 394 -115.19 43.71 18.32
CA THR A 394 -114.18 44.60 17.71
C THR A 394 -112.76 44.31 18.20
N LYS A 395 -112.56 43.95 19.47
CA LYS A 395 -111.25 43.47 19.97
C LYS A 395 -110.81 42.16 19.31
N LEU A 396 -111.74 41.23 19.08
CA LEU A 396 -111.47 39.97 18.37
C LEU A 396 -111.09 40.22 16.92
N GLU A 397 -111.87 41.01 16.18
CA GLU A 397 -111.58 41.39 14.78
C GLU A 397 -110.21 42.08 14.65
N VAL A 398 -109.84 42.95 15.60
CA VAL A 398 -108.51 43.56 15.66
C VAL A 398 -107.42 42.51 15.93
N ALA A 399 -107.63 41.60 16.88
CA ALA A 399 -106.66 40.55 17.20
C ALA A 399 -106.43 39.59 16.01
N GLU A 400 -107.50 39.15 15.35
CA GLU A 400 -107.45 38.33 14.12
C GLU A 400 -106.70 39.07 13.01
N SER A 401 -107.01 40.36 12.78
CA SER A 401 -106.31 41.18 11.76
C SER A 401 -104.81 41.34 12.04
N ASN A 402 -104.41 41.32 13.32
CA ASN A 402 -103.02 41.39 13.73
C ASN A 402 -102.31 40.03 13.62
N CYS A 403 -103.00 38.92 13.89
CA CYS A 403 -102.48 37.57 13.65
C CYS A 403 -102.18 37.34 12.17
N ILE A 404 -103.16 37.64 11.29
CA ILE A 404 -103.01 37.54 9.83
C ILE A 404 -101.85 38.41 9.33
N ARG A 405 -101.67 39.61 9.89
CA ARG A 405 -100.54 40.49 9.55
C ARG A 405 -99.19 39.89 9.94
N ALA A 406 -99.07 39.38 11.17
CA ALA A 406 -97.87 38.72 11.66
C ALA A 406 -97.55 37.43 10.88
N GLU A 407 -98.56 36.66 10.47
CA GLU A 407 -98.40 35.49 9.59
C GLU A 407 -97.88 35.87 8.20
N ILE A 408 -98.41 36.94 7.60
CA ILE A 408 -97.93 37.47 6.31
C ILE A 408 -96.50 37.98 6.42
N GLU A 409 -96.14 38.67 7.50
CA GLU A 409 -94.77 39.14 7.75
C GLU A 409 -93.81 37.97 7.99
N ALA A 410 -94.20 36.97 8.78
CA ALA A 410 -93.44 35.73 8.97
C ALA A 410 -93.34 34.88 7.68
N ALA A 411 -94.33 34.94 6.77
CA ALA A 411 -94.24 34.30 5.45
C ALA A 411 -93.25 35.03 4.53
N LYS A 412 -93.27 36.37 4.51
CA LYS A 412 -92.28 37.19 3.78
C LYS A 412 -90.86 36.94 4.27
N MET A 413 -90.63 36.98 5.58
CA MET A 413 -89.31 36.72 6.17
C MET A 413 -88.81 35.31 5.86
N ARG A 414 -89.68 34.29 5.91
CA ARG A 414 -89.32 32.92 5.48
C ARG A 414 -88.93 32.86 4.00
N SER A 415 -89.73 33.45 3.11
CA SER A 415 -89.45 33.47 1.67
C SER A 415 -88.16 34.23 1.33
N GLN A 416 -87.85 35.32 2.06
CA GLN A 416 -86.58 36.03 1.90
C GLN A 416 -85.40 35.16 2.37
N LEU A 417 -85.48 34.55 3.56
CA LEU A 417 -84.42 33.68 4.09
C LEU A 417 -84.22 32.42 3.23
N GLU A 418 -85.27 31.87 2.63
CA GLU A 418 -85.20 30.76 1.69
C GLU A 418 -84.49 31.16 0.38
N LEU A 419 -84.77 32.37 -0.13
CA LEU A 419 -84.07 32.93 -1.29
C LEU A 419 -82.59 33.20 -0.98
N GLU A 420 -82.29 33.82 0.16
CA GLU A 420 -80.92 34.05 0.64
C GLU A 420 -80.15 32.74 0.85
N ALA A 421 -80.79 31.72 1.42
CA ALA A 421 -80.21 30.37 1.55
C ALA A 421 -79.93 29.75 0.17
N SER A 422 -80.87 29.84 -0.78
CA SER A 422 -80.66 29.33 -2.14
C SER A 422 -79.50 30.02 -2.87
N LEU A 423 -79.35 31.34 -2.68
CA LEU A 423 -78.22 32.11 -3.19
C LEU A 423 -76.89 31.68 -2.55
N GLN A 424 -76.87 31.45 -1.23
CA GLN A 424 -75.70 30.95 -0.53
C GLN A 424 -75.32 29.53 -0.99
N THR A 425 -76.29 28.63 -1.17
CA THR A 425 -76.05 27.28 -1.73
C THR A 425 -75.52 27.35 -3.16
N GLN A 426 -76.05 28.23 -4.01
CA GLN A 426 -75.52 28.45 -5.36
C GLN A 426 -74.08 28.95 -5.30
N MET A 427 -73.79 29.98 -4.48
CA MET A 427 -72.44 30.50 -4.30
C MET A 427 -71.47 29.44 -3.79
N LEU A 428 -71.85 28.61 -2.82
CA LEU A 428 -71.05 27.47 -2.36
C LEU A 428 -70.75 26.49 -3.49
N SER A 429 -71.76 26.07 -4.26
CA SER A 429 -71.56 25.14 -5.39
C SER A 429 -70.62 25.70 -6.47
N THR A 430 -70.65 27.01 -6.74
CA THR A 430 -69.70 27.64 -7.66
C THR A 430 -68.27 27.68 -7.10
N ARG A 431 -68.09 27.92 -5.79
CA ARG A 431 -66.78 27.86 -5.14
C ARG A 431 -66.24 26.44 -5.04
N GLU A 432 -67.10 25.44 -4.88
CA GLU A 432 -66.71 24.03 -4.92
C GLU A 432 -66.25 23.61 -6.31
N ALA A 433 -66.92 24.07 -7.37
CA ALA A 433 -66.50 23.86 -8.76
C ALA A 433 -65.17 24.58 -9.09
N GLU A 434 -65.00 25.84 -8.67
CA GLU A 434 -63.72 26.57 -8.79
C GLU A 434 -62.58 25.84 -8.05
N LEU A 435 -62.84 25.35 -6.83
CA LEU A 435 -61.88 24.59 -6.03
C LEU A 435 -61.50 23.26 -6.69
N ALA A 436 -62.45 22.57 -7.32
CA ALA A 436 -62.21 21.33 -8.06
C ALA A 436 -61.31 21.60 -9.28
N ALA A 437 -61.65 22.59 -10.11
CA ALA A 437 -60.84 22.97 -11.27
C ALA A 437 -59.42 23.43 -10.87
N ALA A 438 -59.29 24.20 -9.79
CA ALA A 438 -57.99 24.61 -9.26
C ALA A 438 -57.13 23.43 -8.78
N LYS A 439 -57.74 22.40 -8.18
CA LYS A 439 -57.04 21.17 -7.79
C LYS A 439 -56.58 20.35 -9.01
N GLU A 440 -57.41 20.22 -10.04
CA GLU A 440 -57.03 19.54 -11.28
C GLU A 440 -55.85 20.22 -11.98
N GLU A 441 -55.85 21.56 -12.01
CA GLU A 441 -54.75 22.37 -12.54
C GLU A 441 -53.46 22.27 -11.71
N VAL A 442 -53.55 22.27 -10.37
CA VAL A 442 -52.39 21.98 -9.50
C VAL A 442 -51.82 20.60 -9.84
N SER A 443 -52.65 19.56 -9.87
CA SER A 443 -52.20 18.22 -10.21
C SER A 443 -51.75 18.06 -11.67
N ARG A 444 -52.15 18.94 -12.58
CA ARG A 444 -51.59 19.04 -13.95
C ARG A 444 -50.18 19.59 -13.91
N LEU A 445 -49.97 20.70 -13.21
CA LEU A 445 -48.66 21.33 -13.04
C LEU A 445 -47.68 20.43 -12.26
N GLU A 446 -48.12 19.66 -11.27
CA GLU A 446 -47.31 18.66 -10.56
C GLU A 446 -46.80 17.55 -11.50
N ARG A 447 -47.67 17.07 -12.40
CA ARG A 447 -47.30 16.09 -13.44
C ARG A 447 -46.34 16.68 -14.47
N GLU A 448 -46.57 17.91 -14.91
CA GLU A 448 -45.70 18.62 -15.85
C GLU A 448 -44.31 18.92 -15.25
N PHE A 449 -44.26 19.36 -13.98
CA PHE A 449 -43.03 19.59 -13.24
C PHE A 449 -42.27 18.28 -12.98
N SER A 450 -42.96 17.19 -12.64
CA SER A 450 -42.35 15.86 -12.49
C SER A 450 -41.76 15.37 -13.82
N SER A 451 -42.49 15.53 -14.92
CA SER A 451 -42.01 15.23 -16.28
C SER A 451 -40.83 16.12 -16.69
N TYR A 452 -40.82 17.40 -16.30
CA TYR A 452 -39.69 18.31 -16.51
C TYR A 452 -38.46 17.85 -15.70
N LYS A 453 -38.62 17.54 -14.41
CA LYS A 453 -37.53 17.03 -13.55
C LYS A 453 -36.92 15.74 -14.09
N ILE A 454 -37.73 14.79 -14.55
CA ILE A 454 -37.24 13.55 -15.19
C ILE A 454 -36.45 13.87 -16.47
N ARG A 455 -36.97 14.74 -17.35
CA ARG A 455 -36.26 15.17 -18.56
C ARG A 455 -34.96 15.92 -18.26
N ALA A 456 -34.93 16.76 -17.23
CA ALA A 456 -33.74 17.48 -16.80
C ALA A 456 -32.66 16.52 -16.26
N HIS A 457 -33.02 15.57 -15.40
CA HIS A 457 -32.08 14.54 -14.94
C HIS A 457 -31.58 13.65 -16.10
N ALA A 458 -32.45 13.23 -17.01
CA ALA A 458 -32.04 12.42 -18.18
C ALA A 458 -31.11 13.20 -19.13
N LEU A 459 -31.33 14.50 -19.31
CA LEU A 459 -30.47 15.36 -20.13
C LEU A 459 -29.11 15.62 -19.44
N LEU A 460 -29.10 15.83 -18.12
CA LEU A 460 -27.88 15.94 -17.32
C LEU A 460 -27.07 14.65 -17.40
N GLN A 461 -27.68 13.50 -17.09
CA GLN A 461 -27.05 12.17 -17.17
C GLN A 461 -26.52 11.86 -18.57
N LYS A 462 -27.23 12.28 -19.63
CA LYS A 462 -26.75 12.17 -21.01
C LYS A 462 -25.53 13.07 -21.27
N LYS A 463 -25.47 14.26 -20.67
CA LYS A 463 -24.30 15.16 -20.77
C LYS A 463 -23.11 14.65 -19.96
N ASP A 464 -23.33 14.07 -18.79
CA ASP A 464 -22.28 13.43 -18.00
C ASP A 464 -21.70 12.21 -18.73
N ALA A 465 -22.55 11.40 -19.38
CA ALA A 465 -22.13 10.28 -20.22
C ALA A 465 -21.41 10.74 -21.50
N GLU A 466 -21.87 11.80 -22.16
CA GLU A 466 -21.17 12.41 -23.31
C GLU A 466 -19.79 12.96 -22.90
N LEU A 467 -19.66 13.54 -21.70
CA LEU A 467 -18.38 14.03 -21.16
C LEU A 467 -17.45 12.90 -20.73
N ALA A 468 -17.97 11.79 -20.22
CA ALA A 468 -17.19 10.58 -19.92
C ALA A 468 -16.65 9.97 -21.23
N ALA A 469 -17.51 9.72 -22.21
CA ALA A 469 -17.11 9.18 -23.51
C ALA A 469 -16.15 10.10 -24.29
N ALA A 470 -16.27 11.43 -24.12
CA ALA A 470 -15.32 12.38 -24.69
C ALA A 470 -13.92 12.25 -24.04
N LYS A 471 -13.85 12.17 -22.71
CA LYS A 471 -12.58 11.95 -21.98
C LYS A 471 -11.94 10.60 -22.30
N GLU A 472 -12.75 9.54 -22.37
CA GLU A 472 -12.30 8.22 -22.80
C GLU A 472 -11.74 8.28 -24.23
N SER A 473 -12.44 8.94 -25.17
CA SER A 473 -11.95 9.13 -26.55
C SER A 473 -10.71 10.02 -26.68
N GLU A 474 -10.47 10.92 -25.73
CA GLU A 474 -9.24 11.71 -25.66
C GLU A 474 -8.08 10.87 -25.10
N GLN A 475 -8.34 10.07 -24.06
CA GLN A 475 -7.38 9.13 -23.50
C GLN A 475 -6.99 8.02 -24.48
N THR A 476 -7.94 7.42 -25.22
CA THR A 476 -7.60 6.41 -26.24
C THR A 476 -6.75 7.01 -27.36
N LYS A 477 -7.03 8.24 -27.81
CA LYS A 477 -6.19 8.92 -28.81
C LYS A 477 -4.78 9.20 -28.29
N ALA A 478 -4.65 9.67 -27.05
CA ALA A 478 -3.34 9.88 -26.43
C ALA A 478 -2.53 8.57 -26.32
N LEU A 479 -3.19 7.45 -25.99
CA LEU A 479 -2.57 6.13 -25.96
C LEU A 479 -2.24 5.60 -27.36
N GLU A 480 -3.12 5.79 -28.34
CA GLU A 480 -2.87 5.45 -29.74
C GLU A 480 -1.70 6.23 -30.33
N ASP A 481 -1.60 7.53 -30.07
CA ASP A 481 -0.54 8.38 -30.62
C ASP A 481 0.80 8.13 -29.92
N ALA A 482 0.81 7.83 -28.62
CA ALA A 482 1.98 7.31 -27.92
C ALA A 482 2.42 5.94 -28.47
N LEU A 483 1.47 5.04 -28.76
CA LEU A 483 1.75 3.74 -29.36
C LEU A 483 2.32 3.88 -30.78
N LYS A 484 1.77 4.78 -31.62
CA LYS A 484 2.31 5.08 -32.96
C LYS A 484 3.74 5.64 -32.90
N GLU A 485 4.10 6.38 -31.84
CA GLU A 485 5.48 6.87 -31.68
C GLU A 485 6.43 5.76 -31.22
N VAL A 486 6.02 4.90 -30.28
CA VAL A 486 6.79 3.69 -29.92
C VAL A 486 6.94 2.75 -31.12
N GLU A 487 5.92 2.62 -31.99
CA GLU A 487 6.03 1.89 -33.26
C GLU A 487 7.07 2.53 -34.21
N ARG A 488 7.16 3.87 -34.26
CA ARG A 488 8.22 4.57 -35.02
C ARG A 488 9.60 4.31 -34.44
N GLU A 489 9.78 4.48 -33.13
CA GLU A 489 11.06 4.20 -32.45
C GLU A 489 11.50 2.75 -32.66
N LEU A 490 10.60 1.78 -32.50
CA LEU A 490 10.86 0.37 -32.79
C LEU A 490 11.18 0.13 -34.27
N SER A 491 10.54 0.83 -35.21
CA SER A 491 10.87 0.72 -36.63
C SER A 491 12.28 1.23 -36.92
N LEU A 492 12.68 2.37 -36.33
CA LEU A 492 14.01 2.95 -36.48
C LEU A 492 15.08 2.01 -35.88
N ILE A 493 14.89 1.56 -34.64
CA ILE A 493 15.77 0.59 -33.97
C ILE A 493 15.86 -0.72 -34.77
N SER A 494 14.76 -1.16 -35.41
CA SER A 494 14.80 -2.34 -36.27
C SER A 494 15.64 -2.13 -37.53
N THR A 495 15.57 -0.94 -38.16
CA THR A 495 16.42 -0.61 -39.31
C THR A 495 17.88 -0.44 -38.91
N GLU A 496 18.18 0.18 -37.77
CA GLU A 496 19.54 0.32 -37.24
C GLU A 496 20.16 -1.06 -36.94
N ARG A 497 19.42 -1.93 -36.25
CA ARG A 497 19.80 -3.33 -36.00
C ARG A 497 20.10 -4.07 -37.31
N ASP A 498 19.25 -3.90 -38.32
CA ASP A 498 19.39 -4.62 -39.58
C ASP A 498 20.52 -4.05 -40.45
N THR A 499 20.84 -2.75 -40.36
CA THR A 499 22.07 -2.18 -40.94
C THR A 499 23.33 -2.71 -40.24
N VAL A 500 23.38 -2.71 -38.91
CA VAL A 500 24.53 -3.27 -38.15
C VAL A 500 24.70 -4.76 -38.43
N ARG A 501 23.59 -5.50 -38.60
CA ARG A 501 23.62 -6.91 -39.02
C ARG A 501 24.21 -7.08 -40.42
N GLN A 502 23.84 -6.22 -41.37
CA GLN A 502 24.42 -6.25 -42.73
C GLN A 502 25.91 -5.90 -42.70
N GLU A 503 26.31 -4.86 -41.98
CA GLU A 503 27.73 -4.49 -41.81
C GLU A 503 28.56 -5.62 -41.20
N LEU A 504 28.04 -6.31 -40.18
CA LEU A 504 28.69 -7.49 -39.59
C LEU A 504 28.76 -8.66 -40.59
N GLN A 505 27.73 -8.88 -41.40
CA GLN A 505 27.73 -9.93 -42.43
C GLN A 505 28.71 -9.62 -43.57
N ASP A 506 28.83 -8.36 -43.96
CA ASP A 506 29.78 -7.89 -44.98
C ASP A 506 31.23 -7.97 -44.44
N LEU A 507 31.46 -7.63 -43.17
CA LEU A 507 32.76 -7.81 -42.50
C LEU A 507 33.16 -9.29 -42.42
N LEU A 508 32.23 -10.18 -42.05
CA LEU A 508 32.47 -11.63 -42.07
C LEU A 508 32.80 -12.12 -43.47
N HIS A 509 32.04 -11.72 -44.49
CA HIS A 509 32.32 -12.10 -45.88
C HIS A 509 33.69 -11.60 -46.38
N ASN A 510 34.10 -10.40 -45.98
CA ASN A 510 35.44 -9.89 -46.25
C ASN A 510 36.53 -10.72 -45.54
N HIS A 511 36.33 -11.11 -44.29
CA HIS A 511 37.27 -11.97 -43.57
C HIS A 511 37.35 -13.38 -44.16
N ASP A 512 36.22 -14.01 -44.51
CA ASP A 512 36.18 -15.30 -45.22
C ASP A 512 36.95 -15.24 -46.54
N LYS A 513 36.79 -14.13 -47.29
CA LYS A 513 37.53 -13.87 -48.53
C LYS A 513 39.03 -13.70 -48.28
N GLU A 514 39.44 -12.93 -47.27
CA GLU A 514 40.87 -12.83 -46.91
C GLU A 514 41.46 -14.18 -46.45
N ILE A 515 40.68 -15.01 -45.75
CA ILE A 515 41.10 -16.36 -45.35
C ILE A 515 41.29 -17.23 -46.59
N ALA A 516 40.34 -17.24 -47.53
CA ALA A 516 40.47 -17.97 -48.79
C ALA A 516 41.67 -17.49 -49.63
N GLU A 517 41.96 -16.18 -49.64
CA GLU A 517 43.15 -15.62 -50.30
C GLU A 517 44.45 -16.04 -49.59
N ARG A 518 44.47 -16.10 -48.25
CA ARG A 518 45.60 -16.61 -47.47
C ARG A 518 45.82 -18.11 -47.69
N ASP A 519 44.76 -18.92 -47.70
CA ASP A 519 44.83 -20.36 -47.95
C ASP A 519 45.28 -20.68 -49.38
N ALA A 520 44.82 -19.91 -50.38
CA ALA A 520 45.29 -20.03 -51.75
C ALA A 520 46.79 -19.67 -51.89
N ALA A 521 47.25 -18.64 -51.17
CA ALA A 521 48.68 -18.31 -51.10
C ALA A 521 49.50 -19.40 -50.37
N LEU A 522 48.94 -20.00 -49.33
CA LEU A 522 49.54 -21.07 -48.54
C LEU A 522 49.65 -22.37 -49.35
N GLU A 523 48.63 -22.75 -50.13
CA GLU A 523 48.73 -23.87 -51.06
C GLU A 523 49.71 -23.60 -52.22
N ASN A 524 49.84 -22.36 -52.69
CA ASN A 524 50.88 -22.00 -53.65
C ASN A 524 52.28 -22.18 -53.04
N THR A 525 52.54 -21.72 -51.80
CA THR A 525 53.84 -21.96 -51.15
C THR A 525 54.09 -23.45 -50.85
N LYS A 526 53.07 -24.23 -50.47
CA LYS A 526 53.17 -25.71 -50.36
C LYS A 526 53.52 -26.36 -51.70
N GLN A 527 52.95 -25.90 -52.83
CA GLN A 527 53.31 -26.41 -54.16
C GLN A 527 54.74 -26.04 -54.55
N GLN A 528 55.19 -24.81 -54.23
CA GLN A 528 56.58 -24.40 -54.42
C GLN A 528 57.54 -25.26 -53.58
N ILE A 529 57.24 -25.49 -52.30
CA ILE A 529 58.01 -26.38 -51.41
C ILE A 529 58.08 -27.80 -52.00
N LYS A 530 56.95 -28.40 -52.40
CA LYS A 530 56.93 -29.72 -53.06
C LYS A 530 57.76 -29.77 -54.35
N SER A 531 57.80 -28.67 -55.12
CA SER A 531 58.65 -28.58 -56.31
C SER A 531 60.14 -28.51 -55.96
N LEU A 532 60.51 -27.79 -54.90
CA LEU A 532 61.88 -27.71 -54.38
C LEU A 532 62.32 -29.04 -53.76
N GLU A 533 61.45 -29.72 -53.03
CA GLU A 533 61.65 -31.08 -52.53
C GLU A 533 61.89 -32.06 -53.68
N SER A 534 61.06 -32.06 -54.72
CA SER A 534 61.24 -32.91 -55.90
C SER A 534 62.55 -32.63 -56.63
N ASN A 535 62.91 -31.35 -56.79
CA ASN A 535 64.20 -30.93 -57.34
C ASN A 535 65.38 -31.43 -56.48
N LEU A 536 65.29 -31.29 -55.15
CA LEU A 536 66.30 -31.76 -54.19
C LEU A 536 66.47 -33.29 -54.26
N HIS A 537 65.38 -34.06 -54.29
CA HIS A 537 65.43 -35.51 -54.47
C HIS A 537 66.09 -35.88 -55.80
N SER A 538 65.78 -35.17 -56.90
CA SER A 538 66.40 -35.40 -58.21
C SER A 538 67.89 -35.05 -58.25
N ALA A 539 68.34 -34.08 -57.45
CA ALA A 539 69.74 -33.69 -57.32
C ALA A 539 70.50 -34.69 -56.43
N ASN A 540 69.91 -35.10 -55.31
CA ASN A 540 70.47 -36.13 -54.43
C ASN A 540 70.59 -37.48 -55.15
N ALA A 541 69.59 -37.88 -55.93
CA ALA A 541 69.66 -39.07 -56.79
C ALA A 541 70.78 -38.97 -57.85
N ARG A 542 71.00 -37.78 -58.44
CA ARG A 542 72.14 -37.52 -59.33
C ARG A 542 73.46 -37.68 -58.59
N HIS A 543 73.65 -37.03 -57.44
CA HIS A 543 74.86 -37.17 -56.63
C HIS A 543 75.11 -38.60 -56.13
N GLN A 544 74.07 -39.38 -55.85
CA GLN A 544 74.19 -40.81 -55.55
C GLN A 544 74.65 -41.61 -56.79
N SER A 545 74.13 -41.31 -57.98
CA SER A 545 74.59 -41.95 -59.23
C SER A 545 76.02 -41.55 -59.62
N GLU A 546 76.40 -40.29 -59.36
CA GLU A 546 77.78 -39.80 -59.53
C GLU A 546 78.71 -40.50 -58.54
N LYS A 547 78.36 -40.57 -57.25
CA LYS A 547 79.13 -41.30 -56.23
C LYS A 547 79.29 -42.78 -56.59
N ALA A 548 78.24 -43.44 -57.07
CA ALA A 548 78.31 -44.82 -57.52
C ALA A 548 79.24 -44.99 -58.74
N ALA A 549 79.25 -44.04 -59.68
CA ALA A 549 80.20 -44.04 -60.79
C ALA A 549 81.65 -43.83 -60.31
N TRP A 550 81.91 -42.87 -59.42
CA TRP A 550 83.23 -42.66 -58.80
C TRP A 550 83.69 -43.90 -58.01
N GLU A 551 82.81 -44.58 -57.29
CA GLU A 551 83.13 -45.85 -56.60
C GLU A 551 83.44 -47.00 -57.57
N ILE A 552 82.83 -47.03 -58.75
CA ILE A 552 83.14 -48.01 -59.81
C ILE A 552 84.50 -47.69 -60.43
N ASP A 553 84.76 -46.43 -60.77
CA ASP A 553 86.05 -46.01 -61.33
C ASP A 553 87.20 -46.17 -60.33
N LEU A 554 86.96 -45.95 -59.04
CA LEU A 554 87.91 -46.27 -57.98
C LEU A 554 88.19 -47.78 -57.89
N LYS A 555 87.19 -48.64 -58.04
CA LYS A 555 87.38 -50.12 -58.10
C LYS A 555 88.12 -50.55 -59.37
N ASN A 556 87.82 -49.97 -60.52
CA ASN A 556 88.56 -50.18 -61.77
C ASN A 556 90.04 -49.77 -61.62
N LEU A 557 90.29 -48.67 -60.91
CA LEU A 557 91.64 -48.23 -60.55
C LEU A 557 92.30 -49.26 -59.61
N GLU A 558 91.64 -49.68 -58.53
CA GLU A 558 92.18 -50.74 -57.66
C GLU A 558 92.52 -52.04 -58.41
N GLU A 559 91.67 -52.48 -59.33
CA GLU A 559 91.85 -53.72 -60.08
C GLU A 559 93.01 -53.64 -61.07
N THR A 560 93.16 -52.51 -61.78
CA THR A 560 94.35 -52.30 -62.63
C THR A 560 95.65 -52.33 -61.81
N TRP A 561 95.61 -51.81 -60.58
CA TRP A 561 96.78 -51.70 -59.70
C TRP A 561 97.09 -53.02 -58.97
N ARG A 562 96.06 -53.83 -58.66
CA ARG A 562 96.21 -55.25 -58.31
C ARG A 562 96.85 -56.02 -59.46
N CYS A 563 96.32 -55.89 -60.68
CA CYS A 563 96.87 -56.55 -61.87
C CYS A 563 98.34 -56.18 -62.13
N ASN A 564 98.73 -54.91 -62.05
CA ASN A 564 100.13 -54.56 -62.30
C ASN A 564 101.05 -54.93 -61.10
N THR A 565 100.51 -55.04 -59.88
CA THR A 565 101.21 -55.68 -58.75
C THR A 565 101.44 -57.19 -58.99
N ASP A 566 100.49 -57.90 -59.61
CA ASP A 566 100.69 -59.29 -60.03
C ASP A 566 101.71 -59.40 -61.18
N VAL A 567 101.70 -58.48 -62.13
CA VAL A 567 102.75 -58.36 -63.15
C VAL A 567 104.13 -58.16 -62.51
N LYS A 568 104.24 -57.27 -61.51
CA LYS A 568 105.46 -57.10 -60.69
C LYS A 568 105.89 -58.38 -60.01
N HIS A 569 104.94 -59.10 -59.43
CA HIS A 569 105.20 -60.31 -58.67
C HIS A 569 105.71 -61.41 -59.59
N LEU A 570 105.06 -61.61 -60.74
CA LEU A 570 105.53 -62.44 -61.86
C LEU A 570 106.91 -61.99 -62.35
N LEU A 571 107.22 -60.68 -62.35
CA LEU A 571 108.53 -60.14 -62.71
C LEU A 571 109.61 -60.26 -61.62
N GLN A 572 109.26 -60.22 -60.34
CA GLN A 572 110.15 -60.41 -59.18
C GLN A 572 110.59 -61.85 -59.07
N LYS A 573 109.61 -62.71 -59.27
CA LYS A 573 109.81 -64.11 -59.57
C LYS A 573 110.64 -64.24 -60.85
N MET A 574 110.40 -63.43 -61.90
CA MET A 574 111.34 -63.21 -63.01
C MET A 574 112.68 -62.48 -62.68
N LYS A 575 113.30 -62.70 -61.50
CA LYS A 575 114.70 -62.31 -61.20
C LYS A 575 115.62 -63.43 -60.69
N HIS A 576 115.10 -64.53 -60.12
CA HIS A 576 115.90 -65.50 -59.35
C HIS A 576 117.10 -66.20 -60.10
N PRO A 577 116.97 -67.16 -61.04
CA PRO A 577 118.10 -67.63 -61.85
C PRO A 577 118.97 -66.58 -62.58
N LEU A 578 118.48 -65.38 -62.92
CA LEU A 578 119.32 -64.30 -63.47
C LEU A 578 120.34 -63.81 -62.43
N VAL A 579 119.92 -63.63 -61.17
CA VAL A 579 120.83 -63.40 -60.03
C VAL A 579 121.79 -64.59 -59.83
N LYS A 580 121.38 -65.82 -60.14
CA LYS A 580 122.24 -67.01 -60.07
C LYS A 580 123.35 -67.02 -61.15
N ILE A 581 123.11 -66.42 -62.32
CA ILE A 581 124.14 -66.22 -63.36
C ILE A 581 125.14 -65.14 -62.90
N ILE A 582 124.65 -63.94 -62.55
CA ILE A 582 125.48 -62.80 -62.12
C ILE A 582 126.35 -63.16 -60.90
N ARG A 583 125.82 -63.95 -59.95
CA ARG A 583 126.59 -64.42 -58.78
C ARG A 583 127.76 -65.34 -59.15
N LYS A 584 127.74 -66.02 -60.30
CA LYS A 584 128.84 -66.87 -60.76
C LYS A 584 129.98 -66.03 -61.36
N GLU A 585 129.64 -65.07 -62.21
CA GLU A 585 130.58 -64.11 -62.80
C GLU A 585 131.29 -63.25 -61.73
N LEU A 586 130.57 -62.94 -60.64
CA LEU A 586 131.12 -62.23 -59.47
C LEU A 586 132.22 -63.02 -58.73
N GLU A 587 132.12 -64.34 -58.62
CA GLU A 587 133.17 -65.15 -57.96
C GLU A 587 134.38 -65.37 -58.88
N GLU A 588 134.16 -65.49 -60.19
CA GLU A 588 135.25 -65.61 -61.19
C GLU A 588 136.09 -64.31 -61.24
N THR A 589 135.44 -63.14 -61.19
CA THR A 589 136.13 -61.83 -61.11
C THR A 589 136.82 -61.59 -59.76
N LYS A 590 136.22 -62.00 -58.62
CA LYS A 590 136.90 -61.98 -57.32
C LYS A 590 138.19 -62.81 -57.32
N LEU A 591 138.20 -63.97 -57.98
CA LEU A 591 139.38 -64.83 -58.04
C LEU A 591 140.54 -64.19 -58.83
N GLN A 592 140.23 -63.41 -59.88
CA GLN A 592 141.21 -62.61 -60.61
C GLN A 592 141.75 -61.45 -59.76
N TYR A 593 140.87 -60.69 -59.11
CA TYR A 593 141.25 -59.60 -58.21
C TYR A 593 142.15 -60.06 -57.06
N LYS A 594 141.89 -61.25 -56.50
CA LYS A 594 142.70 -61.81 -55.41
C LYS A 594 144.15 -62.06 -55.84
N ARG A 595 144.35 -62.62 -57.04
CA ARG A 595 145.69 -62.89 -57.61
C ARG A 595 146.48 -61.60 -57.88
N LEU A 596 145.82 -60.61 -58.48
CA LEU A 596 146.40 -59.28 -58.71
C LEU A 596 146.76 -58.57 -57.38
N LYS A 597 145.96 -58.78 -56.33
CA LYS A 597 146.24 -58.25 -54.98
C LYS A 597 147.45 -58.92 -54.32
N GLU A 598 147.70 -60.19 -54.59
CA GLU A 598 148.87 -60.94 -54.12
C GLU A 598 150.16 -60.46 -54.84
N GLU A 599 150.09 -60.19 -56.15
CA GLU A 599 151.17 -59.53 -56.92
C GLU A 599 151.46 -58.11 -56.40
N HIS A 600 150.43 -57.32 -56.13
CA HIS A 600 150.54 -55.99 -55.49
C HIS A 600 150.95 -56.03 -54.01
N ALA A 601 150.98 -57.18 -53.35
CA ALA A 601 151.57 -57.34 -52.02
C ALA A 601 153.08 -57.57 -52.14
N SER A 602 153.50 -58.50 -53.01
CA SER A 602 154.93 -58.80 -53.25
C SER A 602 155.74 -57.58 -53.72
N LEU A 603 155.15 -56.70 -54.55
CA LEU A 603 155.77 -55.43 -54.93
C LEU A 603 155.82 -54.40 -53.79
N ARG A 604 154.91 -54.49 -52.82
CA ARG A 604 154.83 -53.59 -51.67
C ARG A 604 155.84 -53.99 -50.60
N ASP A 605 155.95 -55.28 -50.28
CA ASP A 605 156.95 -55.83 -49.35
C ASP A 605 158.41 -55.50 -49.74
N LEU A 606 158.65 -55.23 -51.04
CA LEU A 606 159.94 -54.78 -51.57
C LEU A 606 160.15 -53.26 -51.38
N ALA A 607 159.11 -52.45 -51.58
CA ALA A 607 159.14 -51.01 -51.36
C ALA A 607 159.17 -50.66 -49.87
N ASP A 608 158.37 -51.34 -49.05
CA ASP A 608 158.23 -51.12 -47.62
C ASP A 608 159.56 -51.40 -46.89
N LYS A 609 160.39 -52.32 -47.39
CA LYS A 609 161.78 -52.51 -46.90
C LYS A 609 162.70 -51.31 -47.17
N MET A 610 162.55 -50.63 -48.30
CA MET A 610 163.29 -49.38 -48.57
C MET A 610 162.74 -48.19 -47.78
N ILE A 611 161.43 -48.19 -47.48
CA ILE A 611 160.77 -47.16 -46.66
C ILE A 611 161.14 -47.34 -45.18
N GLU A 612 161.20 -48.57 -44.69
CA GLU A 612 161.64 -48.89 -43.33
C GLU A 612 163.09 -48.48 -43.02
N GLU A 613 163.95 -48.33 -44.03
CA GLU A 613 165.30 -47.76 -43.86
C GLU A 613 165.30 -46.22 -43.80
N LYS A 614 164.19 -45.56 -44.17
CA LYS A 614 164.00 -44.10 -44.07
C LYS A 614 163.16 -43.69 -42.87
N ASP A 615 162.10 -44.43 -42.55
CA ASP A 615 161.20 -44.08 -41.45
C ASP A 615 161.84 -44.26 -40.07
N LYS A 616 162.89 -45.09 -39.95
CA LYS A 616 163.75 -45.15 -38.76
C LYS A 616 164.47 -43.82 -38.46
N GLU A 617 164.62 -42.93 -39.44
CA GLU A 617 165.09 -41.55 -39.25
C GLU A 617 163.93 -40.62 -38.82
N ILE A 618 162.74 -40.81 -39.42
CA ILE A 618 161.57 -39.93 -39.25
C ILE A 618 160.83 -40.17 -37.92
N CYS A 619 160.82 -41.40 -37.39
CA CYS A 619 160.16 -41.69 -36.12
C CYS A 619 160.72 -40.93 -34.90
N ARG A 620 161.91 -40.30 -35.01
CA ARG A 620 162.43 -39.38 -33.98
C ARG A 620 161.72 -38.02 -33.93
N LEU A 621 160.92 -37.66 -34.94
CA LEU A 621 160.41 -36.29 -35.15
C LEU A 621 158.90 -36.11 -34.95
N LEU A 622 158.15 -37.16 -34.60
CA LEU A 622 156.68 -37.10 -34.44
C LEU A 622 156.13 -37.60 -33.11
N ASP A 623 156.95 -38.16 -32.21
CA ASP A 623 156.51 -38.42 -30.83
C ASP A 623 156.22 -37.13 -30.03
N ASP A 624 156.76 -35.99 -30.46
CA ASP A 624 156.49 -34.66 -29.87
C ASP A 624 155.04 -34.17 -30.05
N ASN A 625 154.28 -34.69 -31.03
CA ASN A 625 153.01 -34.07 -31.48
C ASN A 625 151.76 -34.91 -31.13
N LYS A 626 151.59 -35.26 -29.85
CA LYS A 626 150.67 -36.33 -29.40
C LYS A 626 149.50 -35.92 -28.47
N ASN A 627 149.36 -34.65 -28.08
CA ASN A 627 148.49 -34.22 -26.95
C ASN A 627 147.51 -33.07 -27.26
N LEU A 628 146.16 -33.26 -27.12
CA LEU A 628 145.10 -32.35 -26.54
C LEU A 628 143.59 -32.77 -26.78
N GLN A 629 142.61 -32.20 -26.02
CA GLN A 629 141.20 -32.60 -25.59
C GLN A 629 139.96 -32.28 -26.52
N ARG A 630 138.65 -32.73 -26.41
CA ARG A 630 137.76 -33.69 -25.62
C ARG A 630 136.99 -33.18 -24.33
N SER A 631 135.71 -33.49 -23.93
CA SER A 631 134.43 -34.12 -24.49
C SER A 631 133.19 -34.05 -23.47
N LEU A 632 131.97 -34.59 -23.80
CA LEU A 632 130.71 -34.91 -22.97
C LEU A 632 129.66 -33.77 -22.63
N GLU A 633 128.37 -33.89 -22.16
CA GLU A 633 127.30 -34.94 -21.88
C GLU A 633 125.79 -34.40 -21.86
N SER A 634 124.74 -35.11 -21.35
CA SER A 634 123.24 -34.78 -21.45
C SER A 634 122.18 -35.46 -20.45
N ARG A 635 121.02 -34.85 -19.95
CA ARG A 635 119.85 -35.38 -19.03
C ARG A 635 118.64 -34.37 -18.67
N GLN A 636 117.44 -34.48 -17.94
CA GLN A 636 116.41 -35.43 -17.27
C GLN A 636 114.99 -34.74 -16.81
N LEU A 637 113.97 -35.34 -16.06
CA LEU A 637 112.51 -34.86 -15.80
C LEU A 637 111.57 -35.39 -14.57
N VAL A 638 110.25 -34.91 -14.36
CA VAL A 638 108.97 -35.40 -13.56
C VAL A 638 108.39 -34.58 -12.27
N ASP A 639 107.20 -34.58 -11.52
CA ASP A 639 105.79 -35.19 -11.18
C ASP A 639 104.84 -34.21 -10.25
N HIS A 640 103.73 -34.39 -9.40
CA HIS A 640 102.23 -34.83 -9.28
C HIS A 640 101.53 -34.34 -7.87
N THR A 641 100.26 -34.33 -7.24
CA THR A 641 98.70 -34.58 -7.25
C THR A 641 97.94 -33.84 -6.01
N GLU A 642 96.69 -33.88 -5.33
CA GLU A 642 95.27 -34.53 -5.20
C GLU A 642 94.21 -33.95 -4.06
N ASN A 643 92.85 -34.30 -3.97
CA ASN A 643 91.88 -34.60 -2.75
C ASN A 643 90.58 -33.78 -2.13
N TYR A 644 89.85 -34.24 -1.03
CA TYR A 644 88.40 -33.94 -0.45
C TYR A 644 88.16 -33.93 1.18
N ASN A 645 87.03 -34.01 2.04
CA ASN A 645 85.49 -34.16 2.16
C ASN A 645 84.76 -33.98 3.65
N THR A 646 83.40 -34.19 3.92
CA THR A 646 82.49 -34.43 5.22
C THR A 646 81.63 -33.29 6.00
N ALA A 647 80.63 -33.30 7.00
CA ALA A 647 79.58 -34.11 7.86
C ALA A 647 78.64 -33.15 8.82
N THR A 648 77.62 -33.29 9.81
CA THR A 648 76.51 -34.14 10.55
C THR A 648 75.74 -33.31 11.74
N GLN A 649 74.67 -33.54 12.65
CA GLN A 649 73.40 -34.37 13.02
C GLN A 649 72.61 -33.96 14.42
N LYS A 650 71.28 -34.32 14.77
CA LYS A 650 70.45 -34.48 16.13
C LYS A 650 69.35 -33.42 16.71
N GLN A 651 68.36 -33.55 17.71
CA GLN A 651 67.41 -34.55 18.46
C GLN A 651 66.31 -33.93 19.53
N ASP A 652 65.41 -34.67 20.30
CA ASP A 652 64.10 -34.32 21.10
C ASP A 652 63.81 -34.82 22.62
N ALA A 653 62.72 -34.39 23.38
CA ALA A 653 61.86 -35.15 24.44
C ALA A 653 60.76 -34.40 25.39
N PRO A 654 59.71 -35.06 26.05
CA PRO A 654 58.54 -34.45 26.80
C PRO A 654 58.06 -35.04 28.21
N ASN A 655 56.87 -34.66 28.80
CA ASN A 655 56.16 -35.30 29.97
C ASN A 655 54.65 -34.91 30.25
N LEU A 656 53.89 -35.59 31.17
CA LEU A 656 52.43 -35.35 31.50
C LEU A 656 52.06 -35.38 33.03
N ASN A 657 50.98 -34.67 33.48
CA ASN A 657 50.01 -35.17 34.53
C ASN A 657 48.75 -34.32 34.95
N THR A 658 48.35 -33.21 34.32
CA THR A 658 47.38 -32.24 34.94
C THR A 658 45.86 -32.51 34.76
N SER A 659 45.45 -33.41 33.85
CA SER A 659 44.12 -33.38 33.21
C SER A 659 42.87 -33.49 34.13
N ALA A 660 42.95 -34.14 35.29
CA ALA A 660 41.75 -34.47 36.08
C ALA A 660 41.13 -33.26 36.81
N ALA A 661 41.95 -32.35 37.36
CA ALA A 661 41.46 -31.16 38.06
C ALA A 661 40.91 -30.11 37.07
N GLU A 662 41.54 -30.01 35.90
CA GLU A 662 41.14 -29.11 34.81
C GLU A 662 39.69 -29.38 34.37
N GLN A 663 39.29 -30.66 34.23
CA GLN A 663 37.94 -31.04 33.81
C GLN A 663 36.84 -30.58 34.79
N GLN A 664 37.08 -30.62 36.10
CA GLN A 664 36.09 -30.18 37.09
C GLN A 664 35.99 -28.65 37.17
N ILE A 665 37.12 -27.94 37.00
CA ILE A 665 37.16 -26.48 36.89
C ILE A 665 36.43 -26.01 35.63
N LEU A 666 36.68 -26.67 34.49
CA LEU A 666 36.01 -26.38 33.21
C LEU A 666 34.49 -26.53 33.29
N LEU A 667 33.97 -27.53 34.01
CA LEU A 667 32.53 -27.75 34.12
C LEU A 667 31.84 -26.65 34.96
N LEU A 668 32.45 -26.22 36.06
CA LEU A 668 31.93 -25.11 36.88
C LEU A 668 32.07 -23.77 36.16
N ALA A 669 33.20 -23.51 35.50
CA ALA A 669 33.41 -22.32 34.68
C ALA A 669 32.38 -22.24 33.52
N ARG A 670 32.02 -23.38 32.91
CA ARG A 670 30.98 -23.43 31.88
C ARG A 670 29.60 -23.07 32.43
N GLN A 671 29.20 -23.58 33.60
CA GLN A 671 27.93 -23.17 34.22
C GLN A 671 27.93 -21.71 34.67
N GLN A 672 29.08 -21.18 35.11
CA GLN A 672 29.22 -19.77 35.47
C GLN A 672 29.03 -18.89 34.23
N ALA A 673 29.76 -19.19 33.16
CA ALA A 673 29.67 -18.49 31.87
C ALA A 673 28.25 -18.54 31.27
N GLN A 674 27.52 -19.65 31.39
CA GLN A 674 26.13 -19.75 30.90
C GLN A 674 25.18 -18.80 31.66
N ARG A 675 25.29 -18.70 32.99
CA ARG A 675 24.45 -17.74 33.76
C ARG A 675 24.84 -16.29 33.49
N GLU A 676 26.13 -16.02 33.34
CA GLU A 676 26.63 -14.68 32.99
C GLU A 676 26.25 -14.29 31.56
N GLU A 677 26.16 -15.25 30.64
CA GLU A 677 25.64 -15.06 29.28
C GLU A 677 24.13 -14.80 29.28
N GLU A 678 23.32 -15.57 30.02
CA GLU A 678 21.87 -15.33 30.18
C GLU A 678 21.58 -13.95 30.80
N LEU A 679 22.39 -13.53 31.79
CA LEU A 679 22.32 -12.18 32.37
C LEU A 679 22.76 -11.10 31.37
N ALA A 680 23.82 -11.33 30.58
CA ALA A 680 24.24 -10.38 29.54
C ALA A 680 23.23 -10.27 28.39
N GLN A 681 22.59 -11.38 27.99
CA GLN A 681 21.53 -11.40 26.97
C GLN A 681 20.28 -10.64 27.46
N SER A 682 19.83 -10.87 28.70
CA SER A 682 18.70 -10.14 29.27
C SER A 682 19.00 -8.66 29.50
N GLN A 683 20.21 -8.29 29.94
CA GLN A 683 20.64 -6.89 30.04
C GLN A 683 20.68 -6.19 28.68
N ARG A 684 21.18 -6.85 27.62
CA ARG A 684 21.13 -6.32 26.24
C ARG A 684 19.71 -6.13 25.75
N HIS A 685 18.80 -7.05 26.06
CA HIS A 685 17.40 -6.92 25.67
C HIS A 685 16.69 -5.77 26.40
N ILE A 686 16.99 -5.57 27.70
CA ILE A 686 16.48 -4.41 28.46
C ILE A 686 16.99 -3.09 27.87
N LEU A 687 18.28 -3.01 27.51
CA LEU A 687 18.84 -1.81 26.87
C LEU A 687 18.21 -1.54 25.50
N ALA A 688 18.06 -2.56 24.65
CA ALA A 688 17.41 -2.41 23.35
C ALA A 688 15.94 -1.93 23.47
N LEU A 689 15.18 -2.46 24.44
CA LEU A 689 13.82 -1.99 24.73
C LEU A 689 13.79 -0.56 25.30
N GLN A 690 14.82 -0.14 26.04
CA GLN A 690 14.95 1.24 26.52
C GLN A 690 15.27 2.20 25.37
N GLU A 691 16.17 1.82 24.45
CA GLU A 691 16.48 2.59 23.24
C GLU A 691 15.23 2.72 22.34
N GLU A 692 14.47 1.64 22.14
CA GLU A 692 13.20 1.61 21.41
C GLU A 692 12.12 2.51 22.06
N ILE A 693 11.97 2.46 23.39
CA ILE A 693 11.04 3.36 24.12
C ILE A 693 11.47 4.83 23.98
N GLU A 694 12.77 5.14 24.09
CA GLU A 694 13.24 6.52 23.88
C GLU A 694 13.05 6.99 22.43
N GLU A 695 13.19 6.11 21.43
CA GLU A 695 12.94 6.42 20.02
C GLU A 695 11.45 6.69 19.78
N LEU A 696 10.57 5.81 20.25
CA LEU A 696 9.11 6.02 20.21
C LEU A 696 8.68 7.30 20.97
N GLU A 697 9.34 7.65 22.07
CA GLU A 697 9.10 8.94 22.75
C GLU A 697 9.56 10.14 21.91
N ARG A 698 10.68 10.04 21.17
CA ARG A 698 11.12 11.11 20.24
C ARG A 698 10.15 11.25 19.08
N GLU A 699 9.71 10.14 18.48
CA GLU A 699 8.71 10.14 17.40
C GLU A 699 7.38 10.71 17.86
N ASN A 700 6.86 10.32 19.03
CA ASN A 700 5.61 10.83 19.57
C ASN A 700 5.69 12.34 19.88
N ARG A 701 6.81 12.83 20.41
CA ARG A 701 7.07 14.27 20.58
C ARG A 701 7.13 15.00 19.22
N LEU A 702 7.74 14.41 18.20
CA LEU A 702 7.81 14.98 16.85
C LEU A 702 6.43 15.01 16.18
N HIS A 703 5.65 13.93 16.26
CA HIS A 703 4.27 13.88 15.78
C HIS A 703 3.38 14.88 16.51
N SER A 704 3.54 15.06 17.82
CA SER A 704 2.83 16.10 18.58
C SER A 704 3.16 17.52 18.08
N GLN A 705 4.41 17.78 17.68
CA GLN A 705 4.83 19.06 17.09
C GLN A 705 4.28 19.24 15.67
N GLN A 706 4.32 18.19 14.84
CA GLN A 706 3.73 18.17 13.49
C GLN A 706 2.22 18.39 13.54
N GLU A 707 1.51 17.72 14.46
CA GLU A 707 0.07 17.86 14.64
C GLU A 707 -0.30 19.27 15.13
N ALA A 708 0.49 19.86 16.02
CA ALA A 708 0.32 21.25 16.44
C ALA A 708 0.53 22.23 15.27
N MET A 709 1.59 22.04 14.47
CA MET A 709 1.88 22.84 13.28
C MET A 709 0.75 22.75 12.25
N LEU A 710 0.30 21.55 11.90
CA LEU A 710 -0.79 21.32 10.95
C LEU A 710 -2.14 21.86 11.46
N LYS A 711 -2.41 21.78 12.77
CA LYS A 711 -3.59 22.43 13.39
C LYS A 711 -3.52 23.95 13.30
N GLU A 712 -2.33 24.56 13.40
CA GLU A 712 -2.16 26.00 13.20
C GLU A 712 -2.24 26.40 11.72
N GLU A 713 -1.65 25.62 10.81
CA GLU A 713 -1.74 25.85 9.37
C GLU A 713 -3.19 25.74 8.87
N LEU A 714 -3.94 24.72 9.29
CA LEU A 714 -5.38 24.61 9.01
C LEU A 714 -6.15 25.82 9.54
N ARG A 715 -5.87 26.28 10.77
CA ARG A 715 -6.48 27.50 11.32
C ARG A 715 -6.10 28.75 10.51
N ASN A 716 -4.89 28.83 9.98
CA ASN A 716 -4.45 29.93 9.11
C ASN A 716 -5.13 29.88 7.73
N MET A 717 -5.33 28.69 7.17
CA MET A 717 -6.08 28.49 5.92
C MET A 717 -7.59 28.75 6.09
N GLU A 718 -8.16 28.46 7.25
CA GLU A 718 -9.53 28.90 7.60
C GLU A 718 -9.61 30.43 7.74
N ARG A 719 -8.63 31.07 8.41
CA ARG A 719 -8.55 32.53 8.53
C ARG A 719 -8.43 33.20 7.16
N SER A 720 -7.57 32.72 6.26
CA SER A 720 -7.38 33.30 4.91
C SER A 720 -8.63 33.15 4.05
N LYS A 721 -9.19 31.94 3.94
CA LYS A 721 -10.43 31.67 3.19
C LYS A 721 -11.63 32.49 3.70
N ARG A 722 -11.67 32.80 4.99
CA ARG A 722 -12.68 33.71 5.55
C ARG A 722 -12.40 35.19 5.26
N ARG A 723 -11.13 35.62 5.19
CA ARG A 723 -10.73 36.98 4.76
C ARG A 723 -11.09 37.26 3.30
N GLU A 724 -11.01 36.25 2.42
CA GLU A 724 -11.39 36.35 1.00
C GLU A 724 -12.87 36.73 0.78
N GLY A 725 -13.76 36.34 1.69
CA GLY A 725 -15.20 36.65 1.62
C GLY A 725 -15.62 38.01 2.19
N VAL A 726 -14.67 38.86 2.60
CA VAL A 726 -14.96 40.13 3.30
C VAL A 726 -15.11 41.28 2.31
N ASP A 727 -16.19 42.05 2.41
CA ASP A 727 -16.29 43.32 1.70
C ASP A 727 -15.25 44.33 2.23
N MET A 728 -14.23 44.59 1.42
CA MET A 728 -13.20 45.59 1.68
C MET A 728 -13.77 47.01 1.79
N THR A 729 -14.95 47.29 1.22
CA THR A 729 -15.64 48.58 1.33
C THR A 729 -16.17 48.78 2.75
N TYR A 730 -16.87 47.78 3.30
CA TYR A 730 -17.31 47.77 4.69
C TYR A 730 -16.12 47.82 5.66
N LEU A 731 -15.08 47.01 5.45
CA LEU A 731 -13.87 47.04 6.29
C LEU A 731 -13.19 48.42 6.25
N LYS A 732 -13.05 49.03 5.07
CA LYS A 732 -12.54 50.40 4.91
C LYS A 732 -13.38 51.40 5.71
N ASN A 733 -14.70 51.31 5.67
CA ASN A 733 -15.60 52.21 6.41
C ASN A 733 -15.49 52.00 7.94
N VAL A 734 -15.28 50.78 8.41
CA VAL A 734 -15.02 50.48 9.84
C VAL A 734 -13.66 51.03 10.28
N ILE A 735 -12.61 50.90 9.45
CA ILE A 735 -11.28 51.45 9.73
C ILE A 735 -11.29 52.98 9.70
N ILE A 736 -12.01 53.61 8.76
CA ILE A 736 -12.18 55.07 8.73
C ILE A 736 -12.86 55.54 10.02
N LYS A 737 -13.97 54.92 10.44
CA LYS A 737 -14.62 55.25 11.72
C LYS A 737 -13.70 55.07 12.92
N LEU A 738 -12.93 53.98 12.98
CA LEU A 738 -11.95 53.74 14.04
C LEU A 738 -10.90 54.86 14.14
N LEU A 739 -10.49 55.45 13.01
CA LEU A 739 -9.56 56.57 12.95
C LEU A 739 -10.22 57.94 13.22
N GLU A 740 -11.52 58.08 12.90
CA GLU A 740 -12.30 59.32 13.11
C GLU A 740 -12.82 59.47 14.54
N THR A 741 -13.35 58.40 15.15
CA THR A 741 -13.96 58.43 16.50
C THR A 741 -13.00 58.00 17.60
N GLY A 742 -11.98 57.19 17.28
CA GLY A 742 -11.07 56.62 18.27
C GLY A 742 -11.68 55.51 19.14
N GLU A 743 -12.89 55.02 18.83
CA GLU A 743 -13.65 54.03 19.61
C GLU A 743 -13.08 52.59 19.49
N MET A 744 -11.80 52.43 19.83
CA MET A 744 -11.07 51.18 19.59
C MET A 744 -11.66 49.98 20.36
N GLU A 745 -12.19 50.17 21.57
CA GLU A 745 -12.80 49.07 22.32
C GLU A 745 -14.08 48.53 21.67
N ALA A 746 -14.83 49.37 20.95
CA ALA A 746 -16.06 48.97 20.25
C ALA A 746 -15.79 48.44 18.83
N LEU A 747 -14.83 49.04 18.11
CA LEU A 747 -14.58 48.73 16.70
C LEU A 747 -13.47 47.69 16.48
N LEU A 748 -12.51 47.51 17.39
CA LEU A 748 -11.48 46.46 17.28
C LEU A 748 -12.07 45.03 17.26
N PRO A 749 -13.10 44.68 18.05
CA PRO A 749 -13.76 43.37 17.92
C PRO A 749 -14.37 43.14 16.53
N VAL A 750 -14.91 44.20 15.90
CA VAL A 750 -15.46 44.14 14.54
C VAL A 750 -14.35 43.98 13.51
N VAL A 751 -13.27 44.76 13.61
CA VAL A 751 -12.08 44.63 12.72
C VAL A 751 -11.45 43.24 12.85
N GLY A 752 -11.28 42.73 14.07
CA GLY A 752 -10.73 41.39 14.32
C GLY A 752 -11.66 40.25 13.91
N MET A 753 -12.98 40.47 13.87
CA MET A 753 -13.94 39.52 13.31
C MET A 753 -13.86 39.50 11.78
N LEU A 754 -13.83 40.66 11.12
CA LEU A 754 -13.68 40.77 9.66
C LEU A 754 -12.33 40.19 9.21
N LEU A 755 -11.23 40.63 9.81
CA LEU A 755 -9.88 40.17 9.50
C LEU A 755 -9.50 38.84 10.17
N GLN A 756 -10.42 38.16 10.86
CA GLN A 756 -10.18 36.87 11.54
C GLN A 756 -8.83 36.87 12.30
N PHE A 757 -8.68 37.80 13.24
CA PHE A 757 -7.50 37.90 14.10
C PHE A 757 -7.39 36.68 15.01
N SER A 758 -6.17 36.19 15.23
CA SER A 758 -5.87 35.22 16.28
C SER A 758 -6.09 35.83 17.67
N PRO A 759 -6.26 35.01 18.72
CA PRO A 759 -6.34 35.51 20.10
C PRO A 759 -5.12 36.36 20.49
N GLU A 760 -3.94 36.02 19.97
CA GLU A 760 -2.73 36.82 20.18
C GLU A 760 -2.76 38.14 19.41
N GLU A 761 -3.21 38.17 18.15
CA GLU A 761 -3.31 39.41 17.36
C GLU A 761 -4.29 40.39 18.02
N MET A 762 -5.43 39.87 18.52
CA MET A 762 -6.39 40.63 19.32
C MET A 762 -5.76 41.17 20.61
N GLN A 763 -5.05 40.33 21.37
CA GLN A 763 -4.35 40.77 22.59
C GLN A 763 -3.25 41.79 22.30
N LYS A 764 -2.44 41.61 21.24
CA LYS A 764 -1.40 42.55 20.81
C LYS A 764 -2.00 43.91 20.45
N CYS A 765 -3.15 43.95 19.77
CA CYS A 765 -3.87 45.20 19.48
C CYS A 765 -4.40 45.88 20.75
N GLN A 766 -5.01 45.11 21.68
CA GLN A 766 -5.52 45.64 22.95
C GLN A 766 -4.39 46.15 23.86
N GLN A 767 -3.26 45.45 23.92
CA GLN A 767 -2.06 45.86 24.65
C GLN A 767 -1.46 47.12 24.04
N ALA A 768 -1.27 47.17 22.73
CA ALA A 768 -0.72 48.35 22.04
C ALA A 768 -1.59 49.62 22.22
N TYR A 769 -2.92 49.45 22.34
CA TYR A 769 -3.83 50.54 22.70
C TYR A 769 -3.68 50.97 24.16
N ARG A 770 -3.68 50.03 25.11
CA ARG A 770 -3.48 50.34 26.54
C ARG A 770 -2.14 51.04 26.81
N THR A 771 -1.05 50.55 26.22
CA THR A 771 0.26 51.21 26.30
C THR A 771 0.31 52.59 25.63
N TYR A 772 -0.69 52.96 24.82
CA TYR A 772 -0.84 54.31 24.26
C TYR A 772 -1.69 55.21 25.16
N THR A 773 -2.71 54.68 25.85
CA THR A 773 -3.54 55.43 26.82
C THR A 773 -2.91 55.57 28.21
N ASP A 774 -2.07 54.61 28.62
CA ASP A 774 -1.42 54.59 29.95
C ASP A 774 -0.15 55.47 30.04
N VAL A 775 0.10 56.34 29.05
CA VAL A 775 1.17 57.36 29.12
C VAL A 775 0.63 58.58 29.91
N PRO A 776 1.11 58.86 31.14
CA PRO A 776 0.43 59.82 32.01
C PRO A 776 0.57 61.27 31.53
N SER A 777 -0.56 61.93 31.26
CA SER A 777 -0.61 63.35 30.92
C SER A 777 -0.35 64.25 32.14
N SER A 778 0.89 64.68 32.32
CA SER A 778 1.27 65.55 33.45
C SER A 778 1.01 67.04 33.15
N GLN A 779 -0.15 67.52 33.63
CA GLN A 779 -0.51 68.92 33.97
C GLN A 779 -0.74 69.97 32.84
N ALA A 780 -1.89 70.64 32.98
CA ALA A 780 -2.26 72.01 32.55
C ALA A 780 -2.12 72.37 31.04
N ASN A 781 -3.20 72.72 30.34
CA ASN A 781 -4.14 73.78 30.71
C ASN A 781 -5.52 73.66 30.01
N GLU A 782 -6.49 74.49 30.39
CA GLU A 782 -7.78 74.61 29.69
C GLU A 782 -7.67 75.38 28.35
N ALA A 783 -8.14 74.81 27.24
CA ALA A 783 -8.80 75.54 26.13
C ALA A 783 -9.32 74.61 25.01
N SER A 784 -10.62 74.71 24.72
CA SER A 784 -11.29 74.52 23.41
C SER A 784 -10.58 73.74 22.26
N GLY A 785 -11.07 72.54 21.96
CA GLY A 785 -11.47 72.20 20.58
C GLY A 785 -10.46 71.55 19.61
N GLY A 786 -9.89 70.40 19.96
CA GLY A 786 -9.18 69.51 19.02
C GLY A 786 -7.73 69.90 18.68
N PRO A 787 -7.03 69.15 17.82
CA PRO A 787 -7.45 67.96 17.06
C PRO A 787 -7.05 66.62 17.72
N THR A 788 -7.47 65.51 17.11
CA THR A 788 -6.96 64.16 17.42
C THR A 788 -5.47 64.04 17.13
N LEU A 789 -4.69 63.45 18.05
CA LEU A 789 -3.26 63.22 17.85
C LEU A 789 -3.04 62.10 16.81
N SER A 790 -2.41 62.46 15.69
CA SER A 790 -2.27 61.59 14.53
C SER A 790 -1.38 60.38 14.80
N LEU A 791 -1.91 59.18 14.50
CA LEU A 791 -1.18 57.91 14.52
C LEU A 791 0.08 57.89 13.62
N PHE A 792 0.17 58.81 12.64
CA PHE A 792 1.34 58.91 11.76
C PHE A 792 2.62 59.42 12.45
N SER A 793 2.53 59.97 13.67
CA SER A 793 3.71 60.47 14.41
C SER A 793 4.70 59.37 14.86
N ARG A 794 4.43 58.10 14.56
CA ARG A 794 5.35 56.96 14.76
C ARG A 794 6.20 56.60 13.53
N PHE A 795 5.95 57.16 12.35
CA PHE A 795 6.74 56.89 11.14
C PHE A 795 7.85 57.93 10.92
N SER A 796 8.94 57.83 11.69
CA SER A 796 10.20 58.47 11.30
C SER A 796 10.84 57.67 10.17
N PHE A 797 10.80 58.19 8.94
CA PHE A 797 11.64 57.67 7.87
C PHE A 797 13.12 57.97 8.18
N SER A 798 13.92 56.91 8.14
CA SER A 798 15.39 56.92 8.13
C SER A 798 15.88 55.96 7.05
#